data_AF-A0A917JXQ0-F1
#
_entry.id   AF-A0A917JXQ0-F1
#
_cell.length_a   1.000
_cell.length_b   1.000
_cell.length_c   1.000
_cell.angle_alpha   90.00
_cell.angle_beta   90.00
_cell.angle_gamma   90.00
#
_symmetry.space_group_name_H-M   'P 1'
#
loop_
_entity.id
_entity.type
_entity.pdbx_description
1 polymer ?
#
loop_
_entity_poly.entity_id
_entity_poly.type
_entity_poly.pdbx_seq_one_letter_code
_entity_poly.pdbx_strand_id
1 'polypeptide(L)'
;MADVDEFVRDVLGPVDVEQWRNVAPTELGSLRHGEPAHAAARALKYARLAGTSYDEIGYRSLAATPTAGHVPLQTFTQARFDAVRARHRALPPQLATLLEQSVALRHRPLAMPDGRLSYTRDDQALHLVRHDEPEVVWSFPLAGLPDVLLDGTGDRDAPQLVTQQYRVDLPGMYWLPLPALIRAAAFPRMQQCRGELVPHTEPGNFYCFLSHRWLTPTMPDPDGRQARLVAWQLFAAVCEAVHVAHRRGLHTPRRYHAALGSVVGLAGSELAESLIVNVLRHRLDADGVAAVHAEVEALQEITADRGLRAARDDADLARLRAMLTDRPLLRSLLDRVHLWYDYSCLPQEPRTPAEQEEFEQGLRRLAVLQVLGRTAVLLDDADDYLTRAWCTLEVLTAHASSGFDVLVGSHRTGAASGSTEDHLVKLVQDRPHVVWRAVLDTEVFGVQTPAECLARLDLAATRAADLPIVYSGLLDLGAPTAVHIDGSEVVTGTFPLPVVGGDTIVVPVSSSRPPGGVPPTSTSTLDWTGALRSAGTSRGSRQAIASFLRSDGSVRRHSSENQRGFPGSRTGVESCHAVVIGSCEGEAVLLTDWVLDHVGELETAVGAPVTSLSWLASDVAPVGHFARGVLATAAVDAAQWVLISIATRFERCQMTNFLVNALLAGQVPFATVSLDQLEDNVVHYAPPHERDGSGEVVRVPAQHARMAAWRGGLFRDHVAGEFQRVVAGGHR
;
A
#
# COMPACT_ATOMS: atom_id res chain seq x y z
N MET A 1 -18.70 20.64 2.24
CA MET A 1 -18.27 21.62 1.19
C MET A 1 -17.76 22.94 1.75
N ALA A 2 -18.43 23.58 2.72
CA ALA A 2 -18.02 24.89 3.26
C ALA A 2 -16.54 24.97 3.70
N ASP A 3 -15.98 23.85 4.17
CA ASP A 3 -14.64 23.78 4.77
C ASP A 3 -13.48 23.66 3.73
N VAL A 4 -13.69 23.01 2.58
CA VAL A 4 -12.67 23.00 1.51
C VAL A 4 -12.57 24.37 0.85
N ASP A 5 -13.72 25.01 0.62
CA ASP A 5 -13.78 26.37 0.12
C ASP A 5 -13.15 27.35 1.12
N GLU A 6 -13.31 27.10 2.43
CA GLU A 6 -12.63 27.84 3.50
C GLU A 6 -11.12 27.66 3.46
N PHE A 7 -10.60 26.43 3.38
CA PHE A 7 -9.17 26.19 3.22
C PHE A 7 -8.59 26.90 1.98
N VAL A 8 -9.25 26.75 0.82
CA VAL A 8 -8.80 27.37 -0.43
C VAL A 8 -8.84 28.90 -0.36
N ARG A 9 -9.86 29.47 0.30
CA ARG A 9 -10.03 30.91 0.44
C ARG A 9 -9.13 31.53 1.51
N ASP A 10 -8.98 30.87 2.66
CA ASP A 10 -8.42 31.49 3.86
C ASP A 10 -6.92 31.15 4.00
N VAL A 11 -6.55 29.90 3.71
CA VAL A 11 -5.14 29.46 3.75
C VAL A 11 -4.47 29.74 2.42
N LEU A 12 -5.04 29.25 1.31
CA LEU A 12 -4.44 29.34 -0.03
C LEU A 12 -4.91 30.57 -0.83
N GLY A 13 -5.83 31.39 -0.31
CA GLY A 13 -6.39 32.54 -1.03
C GLY A 13 -5.35 33.45 -1.67
N PRO A 14 -4.28 33.84 -0.95
CA PRO A 14 -3.22 34.70 -1.48
C PRO A 14 -2.31 34.05 -2.55
N VAL A 15 -2.36 32.73 -2.72
CA VAL A 15 -1.48 32.02 -3.67
C VAL A 15 -1.97 32.26 -5.09
N ASP A 16 -1.19 32.91 -5.95
CA ASP A 16 -1.59 33.13 -7.34
C ASP A 16 -1.44 31.84 -8.16
N VAL A 17 -2.54 31.46 -8.82
CA VAL A 17 -2.63 30.33 -9.76
C VAL A 17 -3.40 30.72 -11.02
N GLU A 18 -3.60 32.02 -11.29
CA GLU A 18 -4.43 32.47 -12.41
C GLU A 18 -3.89 31.95 -13.75
N GLN A 19 -2.56 31.92 -13.91
CA GLN A 19 -1.89 31.33 -15.07
C GLN A 19 -2.12 29.82 -15.25
N TRP A 20 -2.49 29.08 -14.17
CA TRP A 20 -2.71 27.63 -14.20
C TRP A 20 -4.20 27.28 -14.24
N ARG A 21 -5.08 28.19 -13.81
CA ARG A 21 -6.50 27.94 -13.57
C ARG A 21 -7.21 27.19 -14.70
N ASN A 22 -6.92 27.54 -15.94
CA ASN A 22 -7.55 26.98 -17.13
C ASN A 22 -6.63 26.04 -17.93
N VAL A 23 -5.42 25.76 -17.44
CA VAL A 23 -4.47 24.89 -18.12
C VAL A 23 -4.84 23.44 -17.82
N ALA A 24 -4.82 22.58 -18.84
CA ALA A 24 -5.05 21.16 -18.62
C ALA A 24 -3.85 20.54 -17.87
N PRO A 25 -4.06 19.55 -16.97
CA PRO A 25 -2.95 18.94 -16.23
C PRO A 25 -1.85 18.37 -17.15
N THR A 26 -2.24 17.85 -18.32
CA THR A 26 -1.34 17.33 -19.36
C THR A 26 -0.41 18.39 -19.95
N GLU A 27 -0.74 19.67 -19.83
CA GLU A 27 -0.02 20.79 -20.43
C GLU A 27 0.87 21.52 -19.41
N LEU A 28 0.71 21.25 -18.10
CA LEU A 28 1.45 21.94 -17.04
C LEU A 28 2.96 21.68 -17.03
N GLY A 29 3.42 20.60 -17.66
CA GLY A 29 4.84 20.23 -17.70
C GLY A 29 5.74 21.33 -18.26
N SER A 30 5.23 22.19 -19.14
CA SER A 30 5.96 23.31 -19.75
C SER A 30 5.93 24.60 -18.92
N LEU A 31 5.10 24.70 -17.89
CA LEU A 31 4.84 25.92 -17.10
C LEU A 31 5.49 25.86 -15.70
N ARG A 32 6.42 24.93 -15.47
CA ARG A 32 7.07 24.69 -14.17
C ARG A 32 8.12 25.76 -13.85
N HIS A 33 7.68 26.98 -13.53
CA HIS A 33 8.54 28.08 -13.10
C HIS A 33 8.02 28.72 -11.81
N GLY A 34 8.91 29.04 -10.86
CA GLY A 34 8.58 29.78 -9.63
C GLY A 34 9.44 29.40 -8.43
N GLU A 35 9.35 30.19 -7.36
CA GLU A 35 10.07 29.90 -6.10
C GLU A 35 9.63 28.54 -5.49
N PRO A 36 10.57 27.70 -5.03
CA PRO A 36 10.29 26.40 -4.42
C PRO A 36 9.38 26.48 -3.19
N ALA A 37 9.53 27.54 -2.38
CA ALA A 37 8.84 27.75 -1.12
C ALA A 37 7.30 27.78 -1.24
N HIS A 38 6.78 28.11 -2.42
CA HIS A 38 5.33 28.22 -2.68
C HIS A 38 4.83 27.17 -3.68
N ALA A 39 5.68 26.25 -4.13
CA ALA A 39 5.31 25.27 -5.15
C ALA A 39 4.21 24.32 -4.65
N ALA A 40 4.30 23.85 -3.40
CA ALA A 40 3.28 23.00 -2.78
C ALA A 40 1.92 23.73 -2.71
N ALA A 41 1.91 24.96 -2.20
CA ALA A 41 0.70 25.78 -2.10
C ALA A 41 0.01 26.01 -3.46
N ARG A 42 0.79 26.29 -4.51
CA ARG A 42 0.27 26.45 -5.88
C ARG A 42 -0.33 25.14 -6.40
N ALA A 43 0.37 24.02 -6.23
CA ALA A 43 -0.10 22.71 -6.67
C ALA A 43 -1.43 22.33 -5.99
N LEU A 44 -1.51 22.50 -4.67
CA LEU A 44 -2.74 22.25 -3.91
C LEU A 44 -3.89 23.15 -4.36
N LYS A 45 -3.65 24.45 -4.50
CA LYS A 45 -4.70 25.38 -4.93
C LYS A 45 -5.21 25.04 -6.33
N TYR A 46 -4.31 24.77 -7.27
CA TYR A 46 -4.68 24.36 -8.62
C TYR A 46 -5.51 23.07 -8.62
N ALA A 47 -5.11 22.07 -7.84
CA ALA A 47 -5.82 20.81 -7.75
C ALA A 47 -7.26 20.96 -7.23
N ARG A 48 -7.47 21.83 -6.24
CA ARG A 48 -8.78 22.05 -5.60
C ARG A 48 -9.74 22.94 -6.39
N LEU A 49 -9.25 23.78 -7.31
CA LEU A 49 -10.11 24.69 -8.07
C LEU A 49 -11.04 23.99 -9.07
N ALA A 50 -10.71 22.77 -9.51
CA ALA A 50 -11.37 22.13 -10.64
C ALA A 50 -11.78 20.67 -10.41
N GLY A 51 -11.33 20.04 -9.32
CA GLY A 51 -11.57 18.63 -9.03
C GLY A 51 -12.44 18.42 -7.79
N THR A 52 -13.51 17.63 -7.93
CA THR A 52 -14.34 17.16 -6.80
C THR A 52 -14.00 15.72 -6.41
N SER A 53 -13.53 14.89 -7.35
CA SER A 53 -13.09 13.52 -7.05
C SER A 53 -11.65 13.49 -6.55
N TYR A 54 -11.34 12.50 -5.70
CA TYR A 54 -10.00 12.36 -5.11
C TYR A 54 -8.93 12.08 -6.18
N ASP A 55 -9.24 11.27 -7.20
CA ASP A 55 -8.33 10.99 -8.30
C ASP A 55 -7.97 12.23 -9.11
N GLU A 56 -8.94 13.10 -9.42
CA GLU A 56 -8.68 14.33 -10.17
C GLU A 56 -7.82 15.31 -9.37
N ILE A 57 -8.07 15.43 -8.05
CA ILE A 57 -7.23 16.24 -7.17
C ILE A 57 -5.79 15.70 -7.15
N GLY A 58 -5.63 14.38 -7.02
CA GLY A 58 -4.32 13.74 -7.06
C GLY A 58 -3.60 14.02 -8.37
N TYR A 59 -4.28 13.78 -9.49
CA TYR A 59 -3.74 13.98 -10.83
C TYR A 59 -3.26 15.41 -11.08
N ARG A 60 -4.08 16.39 -10.71
CA ARG A 60 -3.74 17.81 -10.83
C ARG A 60 -2.59 18.23 -9.93
N SER A 61 -2.60 17.77 -8.68
CA SER A 61 -1.54 18.09 -7.72
C SER A 61 -0.21 17.61 -8.26
N LEU A 62 -0.14 16.36 -8.72
CA LEU A 62 1.06 15.75 -9.28
C LEU A 62 1.54 16.45 -10.56
N ALA A 63 0.62 16.81 -11.46
CA ALA A 63 0.96 17.54 -12.68
C ALA A 63 1.64 18.88 -12.37
N ALA A 64 1.21 19.53 -11.29
CA ALA A 64 1.73 20.81 -10.80
C ALA A 64 2.97 20.69 -9.89
N THR A 65 3.33 19.47 -9.45
CA THR A 65 4.52 19.24 -8.62
C THR A 65 5.80 19.44 -9.45
N PRO A 66 6.82 20.15 -8.93
CA PRO A 66 8.05 20.45 -9.66
C PRO A 66 9.04 19.27 -9.77
N THR A 67 8.66 18.06 -9.33
CA THR A 67 9.57 16.91 -9.27
C THR A 67 9.91 16.40 -10.67
N ALA A 68 11.18 16.03 -10.85
CA ALA A 68 11.68 15.30 -12.01
C ALA A 68 11.74 13.81 -11.66
N GLY A 69 11.22 12.95 -12.53
CA GLY A 69 11.28 11.49 -12.35
C GLY A 69 9.91 10.83 -12.21
N HIS A 70 9.91 9.60 -11.66
CA HIS A 70 8.70 8.82 -11.46
C HIS A 70 7.86 9.44 -10.34
N VAL A 71 6.58 9.66 -10.63
CA VAL A 71 5.61 10.16 -9.66
C VAL A 71 4.99 8.94 -8.96
N PRO A 72 5.01 8.86 -7.63
CA PRO A 72 4.61 7.64 -6.92
C PRO A 72 3.11 7.42 -7.02
N LEU A 73 2.29 8.46 -6.83
CA LEU A 73 0.85 8.32 -6.78
C LEU A 73 0.27 8.08 -8.19
N GLN A 74 -0.14 6.85 -8.46
CA GLN A 74 -0.83 6.44 -9.68
C GLN A 74 -2.34 6.70 -9.54
N THR A 75 -2.82 7.74 -10.20
CA THR A 75 -4.26 8.04 -10.32
C THR A 75 -4.84 7.38 -11.57
N PHE A 76 -6.16 7.13 -11.61
CA PHE A 76 -6.79 6.60 -12.82
C PHE A 76 -6.52 7.45 -14.06
N THR A 77 -6.58 8.77 -13.91
CA THR A 77 -6.35 9.70 -15.02
C THR A 77 -4.91 9.62 -15.53
N GLN A 78 -3.92 9.60 -14.63
CA GLN A 78 -2.52 9.44 -14.99
C GLN A 78 -2.29 8.09 -15.69
N ALA A 79 -2.81 7.01 -15.11
CA ALA A 79 -2.62 5.67 -15.63
C ALA A 79 -3.28 5.49 -17.02
N ARG A 80 -4.47 6.07 -17.25
CA ARG A 80 -5.11 6.14 -18.58
C ARG A 80 -4.23 6.88 -19.59
N PHE A 81 -3.69 8.02 -19.18
CA PHE A 81 -2.83 8.81 -20.04
C PHE A 81 -1.53 8.06 -20.41
N ASP A 82 -0.92 7.38 -19.44
CA ASP A 82 0.26 6.55 -19.66
C ASP A 82 -0.05 5.34 -20.54
N ALA A 83 -1.21 4.71 -20.38
CA ALA A 83 -1.68 3.64 -21.26
C ALA A 83 -1.90 4.13 -22.70
N VAL A 84 -2.48 5.32 -22.90
CA VAL A 84 -2.62 5.95 -24.22
C VAL A 84 -1.24 6.24 -24.84
N ARG A 85 -0.31 6.81 -24.06
CA ARG A 85 1.07 7.04 -24.50
C ARG A 85 1.78 5.74 -24.87
N ALA A 86 1.64 4.70 -24.05
CA ALA A 86 2.21 3.38 -24.30
C ALA A 86 1.62 2.76 -25.58
N ARG A 87 0.32 2.92 -25.81
CA ARG A 87 -0.34 2.46 -27.05
C ARG A 87 0.17 3.21 -28.29
N HIS A 88 0.41 4.52 -28.18
CA HIS A 88 1.04 5.30 -29.27
C HIS A 88 2.50 4.93 -29.51
N ARG A 89 3.19 4.44 -28.46
CA ARG A 89 4.57 3.92 -28.53
C ARG A 89 4.63 2.42 -28.81
N ALA A 90 3.49 1.75 -28.99
CA ALA A 90 3.44 0.30 -29.13
C ALA A 90 4.23 -0.12 -30.37
N LEU A 91 5.27 -0.91 -30.14
CA LEU A 91 6.10 -1.45 -31.19
C LEU A 91 5.35 -2.60 -31.89
N PRO A 92 5.67 -2.89 -33.17
CA PRO A 92 5.19 -4.11 -33.81
C PRO A 92 5.51 -5.34 -32.92
N PRO A 93 4.61 -6.34 -32.78
CA PRO A 93 4.80 -7.45 -31.85
C PRO A 93 6.15 -8.17 -32.01
N GLN A 94 6.60 -8.34 -33.25
CA GLN A 94 7.88 -8.95 -33.58
C GLN A 94 9.06 -8.14 -33.02
N LEU A 95 8.98 -6.80 -33.10
CA LEU A 95 10.02 -5.92 -32.55
C LEU A 95 9.97 -5.87 -31.02
N ALA A 96 8.78 -5.93 -30.41
CA ALA A 96 8.62 -6.03 -28.96
C ALA A 96 9.29 -7.32 -28.43
N THR A 97 8.98 -8.47 -29.03
CA THR A 97 9.62 -9.76 -28.70
C THR A 97 11.13 -9.71 -28.91
N LEU A 98 11.62 -9.13 -30.01
CA LEU A 98 13.06 -8.98 -30.24
C LEU A 98 13.73 -8.09 -29.18
N LEU A 99 13.07 -7.03 -28.70
CA LEU A 99 13.61 -6.18 -27.64
C LEU A 99 13.62 -6.88 -26.29
N GLU A 100 12.55 -7.60 -25.93
CA GLU A 100 12.49 -8.44 -24.73
C GLU A 100 13.62 -9.48 -24.74
N GLN A 101 13.79 -10.18 -25.87
CA GLN A 101 14.89 -11.11 -26.08
C GLN A 101 16.24 -10.40 -26.05
N SER A 102 16.36 -9.19 -26.61
CA SER A 102 17.62 -8.45 -26.63
C SER A 102 18.15 -8.18 -25.23
N VAL A 103 17.26 -7.91 -24.24
CA VAL A 103 17.65 -7.71 -22.84
C VAL A 103 18.26 -8.99 -22.27
N ALA A 104 17.66 -10.15 -22.57
CA ALA A 104 18.22 -11.46 -22.18
C ALA A 104 19.52 -11.81 -22.94
N LEU A 105 19.71 -11.24 -24.13
CA LEU A 105 20.86 -11.48 -25.01
C LEU A 105 21.98 -10.43 -24.87
N ARG A 106 21.80 -9.37 -24.07
CA ARG A 106 22.86 -8.38 -23.81
C ARG A 106 24.05 -9.09 -23.16
N HIS A 107 25.25 -8.82 -23.68
CA HIS A 107 26.48 -9.45 -23.21
C HIS A 107 26.65 -9.23 -21.71
N ARG A 108 26.89 -10.33 -20.99
CA ARG A 108 27.22 -10.32 -19.57
C ARG A 108 28.67 -9.84 -19.42
N PRO A 109 28.94 -8.73 -18.71
CA PRO A 109 30.31 -8.40 -18.35
C PRO A 109 30.88 -9.53 -17.47
N LEU A 110 32.17 -9.83 -17.64
CA LEU A 110 32.85 -10.88 -16.86
C LEU A 110 33.16 -10.45 -15.41
N ALA A 111 33.02 -9.16 -15.10
CA ALA A 111 33.27 -8.60 -13.78
C ALA A 111 32.28 -7.48 -13.46
N MET A 112 31.97 -7.30 -12.17
CA MET A 112 31.29 -6.11 -11.69
C MET A 112 32.22 -4.90 -11.86
N PRO A 113 31.68 -3.73 -12.20
CA PRO A 113 32.46 -2.50 -12.23
C PRO A 113 32.95 -2.02 -10.88
N ASP A 114 34.06 -1.30 -10.93
CA ASP A 114 34.50 -0.47 -9.82
C ASP A 114 33.65 0.81 -9.72
N GLY A 115 33.49 1.32 -8.49
CA GLY A 115 32.84 2.61 -8.22
C GLY A 115 31.48 2.52 -7.54
N ARG A 116 30.85 3.69 -7.36
CA ARG A 116 29.50 3.79 -6.80
C ARG A 116 28.48 3.54 -7.90
N LEU A 117 27.66 2.52 -7.72
CA LEU A 117 26.58 2.17 -8.62
C LEU A 117 25.24 2.57 -8.01
N SER A 118 24.37 3.09 -8.86
CA SER A 118 22.94 3.11 -8.63
C SER A 118 22.30 2.02 -9.49
N TYR A 119 21.11 1.57 -9.12
CA TYR A 119 20.37 0.61 -9.93
C TYR A 119 18.96 1.10 -10.17
N THR A 120 18.42 0.74 -11.32
CA THR A 120 17.00 0.85 -11.63
C THR A 120 16.49 -0.52 -12.03
N ARG A 121 15.25 -0.83 -11.66
CA ARG A 121 14.60 -2.09 -12.01
C ARG A 121 13.55 -1.81 -13.07
N ASP A 122 13.55 -2.62 -14.11
CA ASP A 122 12.41 -2.82 -15.01
C ASP A 122 11.87 -4.24 -14.80
N ASP A 123 10.63 -4.53 -15.20
CA ASP A 123 9.82 -5.67 -14.72
C ASP A 123 10.57 -7.02 -14.67
N GLN A 124 11.44 -7.28 -15.65
CA GLN A 124 12.23 -8.51 -15.75
C GLN A 124 13.75 -8.30 -15.68
N ALA A 125 14.22 -7.06 -15.47
CA ALA A 125 15.63 -6.72 -15.56
C ALA A 125 16.11 -5.74 -14.47
N LEU A 126 17.34 -5.96 -14.03
CA LEU A 126 18.08 -5.04 -13.18
C LEU A 126 19.07 -4.25 -14.04
N HIS A 127 18.92 -2.94 -14.09
CA HIS A 127 19.83 -2.01 -14.75
C HIS A 127 20.77 -1.38 -13.72
N LEU A 128 22.07 -1.37 -14.00
CA LEU A 128 23.07 -0.69 -13.18
C LEU A 128 23.60 0.54 -13.91
N VAL A 129 23.67 1.66 -13.19
CA VAL A 129 24.12 2.97 -13.69
C VAL A 129 25.24 3.47 -12.77
N ARG A 130 26.37 3.88 -13.33
CA ARG A 130 27.49 4.43 -12.55
C ARG A 130 27.18 5.87 -12.16
N HIS A 131 27.46 6.28 -10.93
CA HIS A 131 27.07 7.64 -10.48
C HIS A 131 27.71 8.78 -11.30
N ASP A 132 28.84 8.53 -11.94
CA ASP A 132 29.57 9.45 -12.82
C ASP A 132 29.19 9.33 -14.31
N GLU A 133 28.42 8.30 -14.70
CA GLU A 133 27.96 8.07 -16.07
C GLU A 133 26.44 7.80 -16.08
N PRO A 134 25.61 8.72 -16.59
CA PRO A 134 24.15 8.58 -16.54
C PRO A 134 23.59 7.51 -17.49
N GLU A 135 24.42 6.90 -18.34
CA GLU A 135 23.98 5.83 -19.23
C GLU A 135 23.94 4.47 -18.50
N VAL A 136 22.98 3.64 -18.87
CA VAL A 136 22.86 2.27 -18.34
C VAL A 136 24.11 1.49 -18.73
N VAL A 137 24.94 1.19 -17.74
CA VAL A 137 26.22 0.54 -17.98
C VAL A 137 26.05 -0.98 -18.01
N TRP A 138 25.10 -1.54 -17.23
CA TRP A 138 24.77 -2.97 -17.28
C TRP A 138 23.29 -3.27 -17.14
N SER A 139 22.86 -4.44 -17.64
CA SER A 139 21.50 -4.94 -17.51
C SER A 139 21.50 -6.46 -17.36
N PHE A 140 20.81 -6.98 -16.35
CA PHE A 140 20.73 -8.42 -16.07
C PHE A 140 19.27 -8.85 -15.99
N PRO A 141 18.88 -9.99 -16.59
CA PRO A 141 17.57 -10.57 -16.31
C PRO A 141 17.51 -11.01 -14.84
N LEU A 142 16.40 -10.77 -14.15
CA LEU A 142 16.22 -11.18 -12.75
C LEU A 142 16.31 -12.71 -12.57
N ALA A 143 15.92 -13.47 -13.60
CA ALA A 143 16.06 -14.92 -13.66
C ALA A 143 17.52 -15.41 -13.76
N GLY A 144 18.47 -14.51 -14.03
CA GLY A 144 19.87 -14.85 -14.28
C GLY A 144 20.84 -13.78 -13.80
N LEU A 145 20.67 -13.33 -12.56
CA LEU A 145 21.60 -12.39 -11.91
C LEU A 145 22.99 -13.03 -11.72
N PRO A 146 24.08 -12.23 -11.74
CA PRO A 146 25.42 -12.68 -11.38
C PRO A 146 25.50 -13.18 -9.94
N ASP A 147 26.38 -14.14 -9.65
CA ASP A 147 26.53 -14.77 -8.33
C ASP A 147 26.73 -13.75 -7.19
N VAL A 148 27.49 -12.68 -7.43
CA VAL A 148 27.71 -11.60 -6.44
C VAL A 148 26.43 -10.88 -6.00
N LEU A 149 25.40 -10.83 -6.87
CA LEU A 149 24.08 -10.30 -6.52
C LEU A 149 23.17 -11.39 -5.92
N LEU A 150 23.48 -12.66 -6.16
CA LEU A 150 22.77 -13.79 -5.54
C LEU A 150 23.21 -14.02 -4.08
N ASP A 151 24.45 -13.66 -3.72
CA ASP A 151 24.99 -13.79 -2.36
C ASP A 151 24.19 -13.00 -1.30
N GLY A 152 23.42 -11.99 -1.72
CA GLY A 152 22.51 -11.21 -0.87
C GLY A 152 21.05 -11.68 -0.85
N THR A 153 20.76 -12.84 -1.44
CA THR A 153 19.39 -13.36 -1.56
C THR A 153 19.02 -14.28 -0.41
N GLY A 154 17.78 -14.18 0.05
CA GLY A 154 17.19 -15.09 1.03
C GLY A 154 16.25 -16.09 0.39
N ASP A 155 16.03 -17.22 1.05
CA ASP A 155 14.97 -18.15 0.70
C ASP A 155 13.61 -17.58 1.12
N ARG A 156 12.65 -17.53 0.19
CA ARG A 156 11.31 -17.00 0.48
C ARG A 156 10.23 -17.67 -0.35
N ASP A 157 9.54 -18.64 0.23
CA ASP A 157 8.36 -19.24 -0.40
C ASP A 157 7.18 -18.26 -0.56
N ALA A 158 6.24 -18.63 -1.43
CA ALA A 158 4.90 -18.08 -1.37
C ALA A 158 4.26 -18.43 0.00
N PRO A 159 3.44 -17.52 0.56
CA PRO A 159 2.80 -17.78 1.85
C PRO A 159 1.88 -19.01 1.78
N GLN A 160 1.91 -19.82 2.85
CA GLN A 160 0.90 -20.86 3.04
C GLN A 160 -0.46 -20.22 3.31
N LEU A 161 -1.51 -20.79 2.76
CA LEU A 161 -2.88 -20.45 3.14
C LEU A 161 -3.13 -20.85 4.58
N VAL A 162 -3.93 -20.06 5.31
CA VAL A 162 -4.36 -20.36 6.68
C VAL A 162 -4.97 -21.77 6.77
N THR A 163 -5.65 -22.20 5.70
CA THR A 163 -6.28 -23.52 5.59
C THR A 163 -5.31 -24.69 5.56
N GLN A 164 -4.01 -24.45 5.33
CA GLN A 164 -3.00 -25.51 5.44
C GLN A 164 -2.67 -25.85 6.89
N GLN A 165 -2.88 -24.90 7.80
CA GLN A 165 -2.57 -25.04 9.22
C GLN A 165 -3.83 -25.34 10.03
N TYR A 166 -4.97 -24.78 9.62
CA TYR A 166 -6.22 -24.86 10.35
C TYR A 166 -7.35 -25.32 9.43
N ARG A 167 -8.10 -26.33 9.87
CA ARG A 167 -9.40 -26.63 9.28
C ARG A 167 -10.41 -25.61 9.77
N VAL A 168 -11.10 -24.95 8.85
CA VAL A 168 -12.08 -23.91 9.16
C VAL A 168 -13.42 -24.28 8.56
N ASP A 169 -14.34 -24.69 9.43
CA ASP A 169 -15.70 -25.08 9.07
C ASP A 169 -16.65 -23.95 9.46
N LEU A 170 -16.92 -23.05 8.51
CA LEU A 170 -17.80 -21.90 8.70
C LEU A 170 -19.18 -22.19 8.12
N PRO A 171 -20.26 -22.20 8.92
CA PRO A 171 -21.60 -22.50 8.43
C PRO A 171 -22.02 -21.59 7.27
N GLY A 172 -22.54 -22.15 6.18
CA GLY A 172 -22.96 -21.37 5.00
C GLY A 172 -21.81 -20.91 4.09
N MET A 173 -20.59 -21.37 4.33
CA MET A 173 -19.48 -21.19 3.39
C MET A 173 -19.32 -22.41 2.50
N TYR A 174 -19.27 -22.16 1.20
CA TYR A 174 -19.25 -23.18 0.18
C TYR A 174 -18.17 -22.87 -0.85
N TRP A 175 -17.44 -23.90 -1.28
CA TRP A 175 -16.43 -23.79 -2.31
C TRP A 175 -16.81 -24.65 -3.51
N LEU A 176 -16.74 -24.08 -4.71
CA LEU A 176 -16.97 -24.75 -5.99
C LEU A 176 -15.69 -25.46 -6.43
N PRO A 177 -15.66 -26.80 -6.54
CA PRO A 177 -14.51 -27.50 -7.10
C PRO A 177 -14.24 -27.06 -8.54
N LEU A 178 -12.98 -26.81 -8.91
CA LEU A 178 -12.60 -26.46 -10.28
C LEU A 178 -13.11 -27.48 -11.32
N PRO A 179 -13.10 -28.81 -11.08
CA PRO A 179 -13.70 -29.77 -12.00
C PRO A 179 -15.20 -29.56 -12.26
N ALA A 180 -15.95 -29.04 -11.28
CA ALA A 180 -17.37 -28.72 -11.45
C ALA A 180 -17.54 -27.52 -12.39
N LEU A 181 -16.70 -26.48 -12.25
CA LEU A 181 -16.65 -25.37 -13.21
C LEU A 181 -16.30 -25.85 -14.62
N ILE A 182 -15.29 -26.72 -14.76
CA ILE A 182 -14.87 -27.28 -16.05
C ILE A 182 -15.99 -28.09 -16.72
N ARG A 183 -16.78 -28.84 -15.94
CA ARG A 183 -17.93 -29.58 -16.47
C ARG A 183 -19.06 -28.66 -16.91
N ALA A 184 -19.37 -27.64 -16.11
CA ALA A 184 -20.45 -26.71 -16.39
C ALA A 184 -20.12 -25.74 -17.55
N ALA A 185 -18.83 -25.44 -17.76
CA ALA A 185 -18.32 -24.45 -18.72
C ALA A 185 -18.89 -23.03 -18.55
N ALA A 186 -19.49 -22.76 -17.40
CA ALA A 186 -20.04 -21.50 -16.95
C ALA A 186 -20.08 -21.52 -15.41
N PHE A 187 -20.20 -20.37 -14.77
CA PHE A 187 -20.47 -20.33 -13.33
C PHE A 187 -21.92 -20.74 -13.06
N PRO A 188 -22.17 -21.93 -12.48
CA PRO A 188 -23.54 -22.34 -12.17
C PRO A 188 -24.08 -21.48 -11.04
N ARG A 189 -25.39 -21.20 -11.06
CA ARG A 189 -26.03 -20.56 -9.91
C ARG A 189 -25.93 -21.49 -8.71
N MET A 190 -25.67 -20.96 -7.51
CA MET A 190 -25.49 -21.79 -6.30
C MET A 190 -26.59 -22.86 -6.12
N GLN A 191 -27.87 -22.51 -6.34
CA GLN A 191 -28.97 -23.47 -6.24
C GLN A 191 -28.88 -24.65 -7.21
N GLN A 192 -28.21 -24.50 -8.35
CA GLN A 192 -28.03 -25.54 -9.38
C GLN A 192 -26.86 -26.46 -9.06
N CYS A 193 -25.83 -25.97 -8.38
CA CYS A 193 -24.63 -26.72 -8.06
C CYS A 193 -24.46 -27.05 -6.57
N ARG A 194 -25.44 -26.73 -5.71
CA ARG A 194 -25.36 -26.89 -4.25
C ARG A 194 -24.89 -28.29 -3.80
N GLY A 195 -25.27 -29.35 -4.51
CA GLY A 195 -24.84 -30.72 -4.21
C GLY A 195 -23.38 -31.04 -4.53
N GLU A 196 -22.70 -30.18 -5.30
CA GLU A 196 -21.28 -30.31 -5.66
C GLU A 196 -20.38 -29.39 -4.83
N LEU A 197 -20.96 -28.46 -4.06
CA LEU A 197 -20.21 -27.50 -3.26
C LEU A 197 -19.62 -28.16 -2.01
N VAL A 198 -18.40 -27.76 -1.66
CA VAL A 198 -17.67 -28.25 -0.48
C VAL A 198 -17.84 -27.26 0.68
N PRO A 199 -18.37 -27.66 1.84
CA PRO A 199 -18.68 -26.74 2.94
C PRO A 199 -17.53 -26.54 3.95
N HIS A 200 -16.34 -27.11 3.69
CA HIS A 200 -15.21 -27.10 4.61
C HIS A 200 -13.88 -26.94 3.88
N THR A 201 -12.86 -26.51 4.62
CA THR A 201 -11.48 -26.43 4.13
C THR A 201 -10.63 -27.60 4.61
N GLU A 202 -9.67 -28.05 3.81
CA GLU A 202 -8.73 -29.11 4.18
C GLU A 202 -7.30 -28.79 3.71
N PRO A 203 -6.27 -29.17 4.48
CA PRO A 203 -4.88 -29.09 4.03
C PRO A 203 -4.60 -29.88 2.75
N GLY A 204 -3.65 -29.39 1.96
CA GLY A 204 -3.30 -29.95 0.65
C GLY A 204 -4.33 -29.66 -0.45
N ASN A 205 -5.25 -28.71 -0.22
CA ASN A 205 -6.14 -28.11 -1.21
C ASN A 205 -5.80 -26.62 -1.39
N PHE A 206 -6.04 -26.10 -2.59
CA PHE A 206 -5.90 -24.68 -2.90
C PHE A 206 -7.28 -24.04 -2.97
N TYR A 207 -7.49 -23.00 -2.17
CA TYR A 207 -8.72 -22.23 -2.12
C TYR A 207 -8.49 -20.88 -2.78
N CYS A 208 -9.30 -20.54 -3.77
CA CYS A 208 -9.17 -19.32 -4.57
C CYS A 208 -10.45 -18.49 -4.46
N PHE A 209 -10.35 -17.28 -3.93
CA PHE A 209 -11.43 -16.31 -3.92
C PHE A 209 -11.41 -15.53 -5.24
N LEU A 210 -12.48 -15.60 -6.02
CA LEU A 210 -12.58 -14.93 -7.30
C LEU A 210 -13.26 -13.58 -7.15
N SER A 211 -12.47 -12.51 -7.18
CA SER A 211 -12.98 -11.15 -7.26
C SER A 211 -13.14 -10.77 -8.71
N HIS A 212 -14.35 -10.33 -9.09
CA HIS A 212 -14.68 -10.14 -10.49
C HIS A 212 -15.79 -9.12 -10.70
N ARG A 213 -15.92 -8.68 -11.95
CA ARG A 213 -16.99 -7.81 -12.40
C ARG A 213 -18.19 -8.61 -12.89
N TRP A 214 -19.35 -8.40 -12.28
CA TRP A 214 -20.65 -8.81 -12.84
C TRP A 214 -20.94 -8.05 -14.14
N LEU A 215 -21.14 -8.78 -15.24
CA LEU A 215 -21.49 -8.20 -16.55
C LEU A 215 -22.96 -7.78 -16.64
N THR A 216 -23.86 -8.46 -15.92
CA THR A 216 -25.27 -8.08 -15.78
C THR A 216 -25.74 -8.20 -14.32
N PRO A 217 -26.82 -7.52 -13.90
CA PRO A 217 -27.29 -7.57 -12.51
C PRO A 217 -27.81 -8.93 -12.02
N THR A 218 -28.14 -9.85 -12.93
CA THR A 218 -28.77 -11.15 -12.59
C THR A 218 -27.95 -12.35 -13.03
N MET A 219 -26.99 -12.15 -13.95
CA MET A 219 -26.11 -13.19 -14.46
C MET A 219 -24.71 -12.58 -14.66
N PRO A 220 -23.75 -12.85 -13.78
CA PRO A 220 -22.46 -12.16 -13.81
C PRO A 220 -21.64 -12.52 -15.05
N ASP A 221 -21.76 -13.73 -15.56
CA ASP A 221 -21.04 -14.26 -16.72
C ASP A 221 -22.01 -14.91 -17.72
N PRO A 222 -22.80 -14.11 -18.48
CA PRO A 222 -23.89 -14.63 -19.30
C PRO A 222 -23.42 -15.48 -20.49
N ASP A 223 -22.19 -15.30 -20.95
CA ASP A 223 -21.61 -16.03 -22.09
C ASP A 223 -20.58 -17.10 -21.66
N GLY A 224 -20.42 -17.33 -20.36
CA GLY A 224 -19.47 -18.29 -19.79
C GLY A 224 -18.00 -17.93 -20.00
N ARG A 225 -17.69 -16.73 -20.52
CA ARG A 225 -16.33 -16.36 -20.91
C ARG A 225 -15.40 -16.25 -19.72
N GLN A 226 -15.90 -15.69 -18.63
CA GLN A 226 -15.13 -15.53 -17.40
C GLN A 226 -14.81 -16.89 -16.79
N ALA A 227 -15.80 -17.79 -16.75
CA ALA A 227 -15.62 -19.17 -16.31
C ALA A 227 -14.54 -19.90 -17.12
N ARG A 228 -14.53 -19.74 -18.44
CA ARG A 228 -13.50 -20.33 -19.31
C ARG A 228 -12.09 -19.80 -19.00
N LEU A 229 -11.97 -18.48 -18.86
CA LEU A 229 -10.68 -17.84 -18.55
C LEU A 229 -10.13 -18.32 -17.22
N VAL A 230 -10.97 -18.38 -16.18
CA VAL A 230 -10.60 -18.90 -14.86
C VAL A 230 -10.14 -20.36 -14.97
N ALA A 231 -10.91 -21.21 -15.65
CA ALA A 231 -10.57 -22.62 -15.79
C ALA A 231 -9.23 -22.85 -16.48
N TRP A 232 -9.00 -22.18 -17.61
CA TRP A 232 -7.76 -22.32 -18.38
C TRP A 232 -6.54 -21.70 -17.69
N GLN A 233 -6.69 -20.56 -17.01
CA GLN A 233 -5.57 -19.92 -16.32
C GLN A 233 -5.16 -20.70 -15.06
N LEU A 234 -6.11 -21.25 -14.30
CA LEU A 234 -5.80 -22.14 -13.18
C LEU A 234 -5.16 -23.44 -13.66
N PHE A 235 -5.64 -24.00 -14.77
CA PHE A 235 -5.00 -25.15 -15.42
C PHE A 235 -3.55 -24.83 -15.82
N ALA A 236 -3.32 -23.69 -16.46
CA ALA A 236 -2.00 -23.25 -16.85
C ALA A 236 -1.07 -23.02 -15.64
N ALA A 237 -1.59 -22.43 -14.55
CA ALA A 237 -0.83 -22.22 -13.33
C ALA A 237 -0.44 -23.53 -12.63
N VAL A 238 -1.29 -24.56 -12.64
CA VAL A 238 -0.93 -25.90 -12.16
C VAL A 238 0.16 -26.52 -13.03
N CYS A 239 0.06 -26.38 -14.36
CA CYS A 239 1.11 -26.84 -15.28
C CYS A 239 2.45 -26.14 -15.02
N GLU A 240 2.43 -24.82 -14.84
CA GLU A 240 3.60 -24.01 -14.51
C GLU A 240 4.20 -24.43 -13.15
N ALA A 241 3.37 -24.62 -12.12
CA ALA A 241 3.79 -25.06 -10.80
C ALA A 241 4.55 -26.41 -10.87
N VAL A 242 4.05 -27.37 -11.64
CA VAL A 242 4.71 -28.66 -11.86
C VAL A 242 6.05 -28.47 -12.57
N HIS A 243 6.12 -27.64 -13.61
CA HIS A 243 7.35 -27.39 -14.35
C HIS A 243 8.43 -26.73 -13.47
N VAL A 244 8.05 -25.71 -12.70
CA VAL A 244 8.96 -25.03 -11.78
C VAL A 244 9.40 -25.97 -10.67
N ALA A 245 8.50 -26.74 -10.06
CA ALA A 245 8.84 -27.72 -9.03
C ALA A 245 9.78 -28.81 -9.56
N HIS A 246 9.60 -29.27 -10.80
CA HIS A 246 10.48 -30.25 -11.43
C HIS A 246 11.89 -29.69 -11.64
N ARG A 247 12.00 -28.46 -12.15
CA ARG A 247 13.30 -27.85 -12.47
C ARG A 247 14.05 -27.30 -11.26
N ARG A 248 13.34 -26.71 -10.29
CA ARG A 248 13.93 -26.12 -9.07
C ARG A 248 14.09 -27.14 -7.95
N GLY A 249 13.29 -28.20 -7.97
CA GLY A 249 13.09 -29.12 -6.86
C GLY A 249 11.86 -28.71 -6.03
N LEU A 250 11.03 -29.70 -5.68
CA LEU A 250 9.72 -29.48 -5.06
C LEU A 250 9.79 -28.69 -3.74
N HIS A 251 10.76 -29.00 -2.90
CA HIS A 251 10.95 -28.36 -1.59
C HIS A 251 11.98 -27.23 -1.61
N THR A 252 12.56 -26.93 -2.78
CA THR A 252 13.51 -25.83 -2.92
C THR A 252 12.73 -24.51 -2.99
N PRO A 253 12.93 -23.60 -2.02
CA PRO A 253 12.27 -22.30 -2.04
C PRO A 253 12.79 -21.42 -3.19
N ARG A 254 11.98 -20.45 -3.62
CA ARG A 254 12.47 -19.41 -4.53
C ARG A 254 13.42 -18.45 -3.79
N ARG A 255 14.32 -17.82 -4.54
CA ARG A 255 15.24 -16.80 -4.01
C ARG A 255 14.59 -15.41 -4.09
N TYR A 256 14.77 -14.61 -3.05
CA TYR A 256 14.28 -13.25 -2.96
C TYR A 256 15.38 -12.30 -2.54
N HIS A 257 15.54 -11.22 -3.30
CA HIS A 257 16.51 -10.18 -2.98
C HIS A 257 15.82 -9.04 -2.23
N ALA A 258 16.07 -8.93 -0.92
CA ALA A 258 15.39 -7.95 -0.07
C ALA A 258 15.60 -6.50 -0.54
N ALA A 259 16.83 -6.13 -0.89
CA ALA A 259 17.11 -4.77 -1.38
C ALA A 259 16.39 -4.43 -2.69
N LEU A 260 16.25 -5.39 -3.61
CA LEU A 260 15.53 -5.20 -4.88
C LEU A 260 14.02 -5.38 -4.73
N GLY A 261 13.54 -5.86 -3.58
CA GLY A 261 12.15 -6.19 -3.37
C GLY A 261 11.58 -7.20 -4.38
N SER A 262 12.41 -8.13 -4.88
CA SER A 262 12.07 -8.96 -6.06
C SER A 262 12.50 -10.41 -5.90
N VAL A 263 11.74 -11.30 -6.54
CA VAL A 263 12.14 -12.70 -6.76
C VAL A 263 13.23 -12.74 -7.82
N VAL A 264 14.23 -13.60 -7.61
CA VAL A 264 15.37 -13.77 -8.52
C VAL A 264 15.63 -15.25 -8.78
N GLY A 265 16.24 -15.56 -9.92
CA GLY A 265 16.44 -16.94 -10.35
C GLY A 265 15.16 -17.60 -10.89
N LEU A 266 15.14 -18.94 -10.87
CA LEU A 266 14.01 -19.72 -11.39
C LEU A 266 12.79 -19.65 -10.45
N ALA A 267 11.73 -19.04 -10.91
CA ALA A 267 10.44 -18.99 -10.23
C ALA A 267 9.29 -19.02 -11.25
N GLY A 268 8.12 -19.47 -10.79
CA GLY A 268 6.87 -19.32 -11.52
C GLY A 268 6.15 -18.02 -11.15
N SER A 269 4.98 -17.82 -11.75
CA SER A 269 4.00 -16.84 -11.31
C SER A 269 3.64 -17.01 -9.83
N GLU A 270 3.21 -15.94 -9.15
CA GLU A 270 2.81 -16.02 -7.74
C GLU A 270 1.72 -17.07 -7.49
N LEU A 271 0.79 -17.25 -8.44
CA LEU A 271 -0.23 -18.29 -8.40
C LEU A 271 0.38 -19.70 -8.49
N ALA A 272 1.33 -19.91 -9.41
CA ALA A 272 2.05 -21.19 -9.52
C ALA A 272 2.87 -21.50 -8.26
N GLU A 273 3.59 -20.51 -7.72
CA GLU A 273 4.34 -20.64 -6.46
C GLU A 273 3.41 -20.98 -5.29
N SER A 274 2.24 -20.35 -5.23
CA SER A 274 1.22 -20.69 -4.23
C SER A 274 0.71 -22.13 -4.40
N LEU A 275 0.52 -22.63 -5.63
CA LEU A 275 0.13 -24.02 -5.89
C LEU A 275 1.23 -25.01 -5.51
N ILE A 276 2.52 -24.67 -5.71
CA ILE A 276 3.65 -25.49 -5.24
C ILE A 276 3.55 -25.69 -3.73
N VAL A 277 3.42 -24.59 -2.99
CA VAL A 277 3.41 -24.58 -1.52
C VAL A 277 2.18 -25.28 -0.95
N ASN A 278 1.00 -24.98 -1.48
CA ASN A 278 -0.28 -25.38 -0.88
C ASN A 278 -0.84 -26.71 -1.42
N VAL A 279 -0.36 -27.20 -2.56
CA VAL A 279 -0.84 -28.46 -3.17
C VAL A 279 0.30 -29.43 -3.41
N LEU A 280 1.27 -29.08 -4.27
CA LEU A 280 2.25 -30.07 -4.74
C LEU A 280 3.09 -30.62 -3.58
N ARG A 281 3.61 -29.78 -2.68
CA ARG A 281 4.41 -30.23 -1.52
C ARG A 281 3.67 -31.12 -0.54
N HIS A 282 2.33 -31.08 -0.53
CA HIS A 282 1.50 -31.93 0.31
C HIS A 282 1.11 -33.24 -0.35
N ARG A 283 1.22 -33.33 -1.69
CA ARG A 283 0.62 -34.43 -2.47
C ARG A 283 1.65 -35.25 -3.24
N LEU A 284 2.79 -34.67 -3.56
CA LEU A 284 3.81 -35.28 -4.39
C LEU A 284 5.13 -35.34 -3.62
N ASP A 285 5.92 -36.33 -3.96
CA ASP A 285 7.37 -36.35 -3.73
C ASP A 285 8.10 -36.01 -5.04
N ALA A 286 9.43 -36.17 -5.07
CA ALA A 286 10.22 -35.87 -6.26
C ALA A 286 9.84 -36.74 -7.47
N ASP A 287 9.56 -38.03 -7.25
CA ASP A 287 9.18 -38.97 -8.31
C ASP A 287 7.76 -38.67 -8.81
N GLY A 288 6.84 -38.31 -7.92
CA GLY A 288 5.49 -37.86 -8.25
C GLY A 288 5.50 -36.59 -9.09
N VAL A 289 6.37 -35.62 -8.78
CA VAL A 289 6.54 -34.43 -9.63
C VAL A 289 7.08 -34.79 -11.01
N ALA A 290 8.06 -35.69 -11.10
CA ALA A 290 8.57 -36.15 -12.39
C ALA A 290 7.50 -36.86 -13.23
N ALA A 291 6.66 -37.69 -12.60
CA ALA A 291 5.55 -38.38 -13.26
C ALA A 291 4.49 -37.40 -13.79
N VAL A 292 4.08 -36.40 -12.99
CA VAL A 292 3.13 -35.37 -13.45
C VAL A 292 3.76 -34.49 -14.52
N HIS A 293 5.05 -34.15 -14.40
CA HIS A 293 5.77 -33.36 -15.40
C HIS A 293 5.72 -34.02 -16.78
N ALA A 294 5.82 -35.34 -16.86
CA ALA A 294 5.68 -36.07 -18.13
C ALA A 294 4.29 -35.90 -18.78
N GLU A 295 3.22 -35.74 -18.00
CA GLU A 295 1.88 -35.42 -18.53
C GLU A 295 1.76 -33.96 -19.01
N VAL A 296 2.52 -33.05 -18.38
CA VAL A 296 2.45 -31.59 -18.59
C VAL A 296 3.40 -31.09 -19.68
N GLU A 297 4.52 -31.76 -19.95
CA GLU A 297 5.54 -31.30 -20.90
C GLU A 297 4.96 -30.94 -22.27
N ALA A 298 4.08 -31.80 -22.81
CA ALA A 298 3.42 -31.56 -24.10
C ALA A 298 2.40 -30.40 -24.09
N LEU A 299 2.05 -29.85 -22.92
CA LEU A 299 1.07 -28.79 -22.76
C LEU A 299 1.72 -27.39 -22.73
N GLN A 300 3.05 -27.30 -22.65
CA GLN A 300 3.77 -26.02 -22.52
C GLN A 300 3.40 -25.00 -23.60
N GLU A 301 3.26 -25.43 -24.85
CA GLU A 301 2.88 -24.52 -25.94
C GLU A 301 1.46 -23.95 -25.78
N ILE A 302 0.55 -24.76 -25.25
CA ILE A 302 -0.86 -24.39 -25.02
C ILE A 302 -0.97 -23.45 -23.82
N THR A 303 -0.14 -23.66 -22.79
CA THR A 303 -0.14 -22.86 -21.56
C THR A 303 0.86 -21.71 -21.57
N ALA A 304 1.64 -21.54 -22.64
CA ALA A 304 2.69 -20.50 -22.75
C ALA A 304 2.16 -19.07 -22.56
N ASP A 305 0.93 -18.80 -22.99
CA ASP A 305 0.24 -17.52 -22.81
C ASP A 305 -0.75 -17.55 -21.63
N ARG A 306 -0.48 -18.42 -20.65
CA ARG A 306 -1.35 -18.72 -19.50
C ARG A 306 -2.71 -19.30 -19.92
N GLY A 307 -2.80 -19.89 -21.11
CA GLY A 307 -4.04 -20.50 -21.63
C GLY A 307 -5.03 -19.47 -22.20
N LEU A 308 -4.61 -18.24 -22.46
CA LEU A 308 -5.48 -17.17 -22.98
C LEU A 308 -6.02 -17.48 -24.37
N ARG A 309 -5.20 -17.99 -25.30
CA ARG A 309 -5.69 -18.43 -26.62
C ARG A 309 -6.62 -19.63 -26.48
N ALA A 310 -6.23 -20.61 -25.66
CA ALA A 310 -7.04 -21.80 -25.45
C ALA A 310 -8.43 -21.49 -24.88
N ALA A 311 -8.52 -20.55 -23.93
CA ALA A 311 -9.79 -20.09 -23.37
C ALA A 311 -10.73 -19.40 -24.38
N ARG A 312 -10.17 -18.75 -25.41
CA ARG A 312 -10.97 -18.15 -26.49
C ARG A 312 -11.52 -19.21 -27.43
N ASP A 313 -10.70 -20.21 -27.75
CA ASP A 313 -11.01 -21.22 -28.76
C ASP A 313 -11.86 -22.38 -28.20
N ASP A 314 -11.91 -22.55 -26.88
CA ASP A 314 -12.57 -23.66 -26.18
C ASP A 314 -13.88 -23.24 -25.49
N ALA A 315 -14.87 -22.81 -26.29
CA ALA A 315 -16.10 -22.15 -25.82
C ALA A 315 -16.95 -22.95 -24.81
N ASP A 316 -16.87 -24.29 -24.86
CA ASP A 316 -17.60 -25.18 -23.96
C ASP A 316 -16.67 -25.97 -23.03
N LEU A 317 -15.38 -25.63 -22.96
CA LEU A 317 -14.34 -26.37 -22.24
C LEU A 317 -14.17 -27.84 -22.67
N ALA A 318 -14.65 -28.25 -23.86
CA ALA A 318 -14.53 -29.62 -24.33
C ALA A 318 -13.08 -30.03 -24.57
N ARG A 319 -12.24 -29.13 -25.09
CA ARG A 319 -10.82 -29.40 -25.31
C ARG A 319 -10.13 -29.62 -23.97
N LEU A 320 -10.38 -28.76 -22.98
CA LEU A 320 -9.83 -28.92 -21.64
C LEU A 320 -10.24 -30.26 -21.00
N ARG A 321 -11.53 -30.62 -21.08
CA ARG A 321 -12.01 -31.93 -20.57
C ARG A 321 -11.36 -33.12 -21.27
N ALA A 322 -11.22 -33.06 -22.60
CA ALA A 322 -10.55 -34.11 -23.36
C ALA A 322 -9.09 -34.29 -22.91
N MET A 323 -8.34 -33.20 -22.75
CA MET A 323 -6.94 -33.27 -22.30
C MET A 323 -6.78 -33.87 -20.90
N LEU A 324 -7.73 -33.63 -20.01
CA LEU A 324 -7.73 -34.18 -18.65
C LEU A 324 -8.13 -35.65 -18.57
N THR A 325 -8.75 -36.19 -19.62
CA THR A 325 -9.13 -37.61 -19.67
C THR A 325 -7.90 -38.50 -19.76
N ASP A 326 -6.90 -38.07 -20.54
CA ASP A 326 -5.65 -38.81 -20.76
C ASP A 326 -4.55 -38.47 -19.74
N ARG A 327 -4.85 -37.64 -18.73
CA ARG A 327 -3.88 -37.08 -17.76
C ARG A 327 -4.39 -37.19 -16.32
N PRO A 328 -4.48 -38.42 -15.79
CA PRO A 328 -5.08 -38.66 -14.47
C PRO A 328 -4.30 -38.02 -13.33
N LEU A 329 -2.96 -37.93 -13.42
CA LEU A 329 -2.16 -37.32 -12.35
C LEU A 329 -2.39 -35.80 -12.31
N LEU A 330 -2.37 -35.13 -13.45
CA LEU A 330 -2.71 -33.70 -13.55
C LEU A 330 -4.14 -33.42 -13.08
N ARG A 331 -5.10 -34.26 -13.49
CA ARG A 331 -6.49 -34.17 -13.03
C ARG A 331 -6.59 -34.27 -11.51
N SER A 332 -5.86 -35.18 -10.88
CA SER A 332 -5.86 -35.34 -9.42
C SER A 332 -5.36 -34.09 -8.67
N LEU A 333 -4.49 -33.28 -9.29
CA LEU A 333 -4.07 -31.99 -8.76
C LEU A 333 -5.15 -30.92 -8.93
N LEU A 334 -5.86 -30.90 -10.06
CA LEU A 334 -6.96 -29.95 -10.30
C LEU A 334 -8.16 -30.22 -9.40
N ASP A 335 -8.39 -31.48 -9.02
CA ASP A 335 -9.39 -31.87 -8.02
C ASP A 335 -9.13 -31.23 -6.64
N ARG A 336 -7.92 -30.71 -6.40
CA ARG A 336 -7.53 -29.99 -5.17
C ARG A 336 -7.77 -28.49 -5.24
N VAL A 337 -8.17 -27.95 -6.40
CA VAL A 337 -8.43 -26.52 -6.59
C VAL A 337 -9.91 -26.24 -6.38
N HIS A 338 -10.20 -25.30 -5.48
CA HIS A 338 -11.54 -24.91 -5.05
C HIS A 338 -11.70 -23.40 -5.20
N LEU A 339 -12.87 -22.98 -5.67
CA LEU A 339 -13.18 -21.60 -6.00
C LEU A 339 -14.27 -21.09 -5.07
N TRP A 340 -14.11 -19.88 -4.56
CA TRP A 340 -15.22 -19.12 -4.02
C TRP A 340 -15.59 -18.02 -5.01
N TYR A 341 -16.83 -18.06 -5.46
CA TYR A 341 -17.40 -17.10 -6.40
C TYR A 341 -18.82 -16.83 -5.95
N ASP A 342 -19.13 -15.58 -5.62
CA ASP A 342 -20.38 -15.17 -4.99
C ASP A 342 -21.63 -15.80 -5.62
N TYR A 343 -21.74 -15.82 -6.95
CA TYR A 343 -22.89 -16.36 -7.68
C TYR A 343 -23.03 -17.89 -7.58
N SER A 344 -21.90 -18.59 -7.49
CA SER A 344 -21.85 -20.06 -7.37
C SER A 344 -21.87 -20.53 -5.92
N CYS A 345 -21.49 -19.66 -4.97
CA CYS A 345 -21.24 -20.03 -3.57
C CYS A 345 -22.22 -19.39 -2.58
N LEU A 346 -22.99 -18.37 -2.98
CA LEU A 346 -24.08 -17.79 -2.21
C LEU A 346 -25.43 -17.95 -2.92
N PRO A 347 -26.54 -18.06 -2.18
CA PRO A 347 -27.85 -18.15 -2.80
C PRO A 347 -28.18 -16.93 -3.65
N GLN A 348 -28.62 -17.14 -4.89
CA GLN A 348 -28.96 -16.06 -5.84
C GLN A 348 -30.48 -15.91 -6.00
N GLU A 349 -30.95 -14.79 -6.55
CA GLU A 349 -32.38 -14.52 -6.73
C GLU A 349 -33.05 -15.42 -7.80
N PRO A 350 -34.32 -15.85 -7.62
CA PRO A 350 -35.14 -15.68 -6.43
C PRO A 350 -34.66 -16.56 -5.27
N ARG A 351 -34.63 -15.98 -4.05
CA ARG A 351 -34.24 -16.63 -2.81
C ARG A 351 -35.47 -16.93 -1.96
N THR A 352 -35.47 -18.09 -1.31
CA THR A 352 -36.35 -18.38 -0.16
C THR A 352 -35.92 -17.55 1.06
N PRO A 353 -36.75 -17.41 2.11
CA PRO A 353 -36.37 -16.68 3.32
C PRO A 353 -35.09 -17.22 3.99
N ALA A 354 -34.90 -18.54 4.01
CA ALA A 354 -33.68 -19.16 4.55
C ALA A 354 -32.45 -18.84 3.70
N GLU A 355 -32.58 -18.88 2.37
CA GLU A 355 -31.51 -18.50 1.44
C GLU A 355 -31.17 -17.01 1.52
N GLN A 356 -32.15 -16.14 1.83
CA GLN A 356 -31.91 -14.72 2.06
C GLN A 356 -31.02 -14.51 3.29
N GLU A 357 -31.34 -15.17 4.40
CA GLU A 357 -30.52 -15.12 5.62
C GLU A 357 -29.10 -15.66 5.36
N GLU A 358 -28.99 -16.79 4.66
CA GLU A 358 -27.72 -17.40 4.28
C GLU A 358 -26.87 -16.46 3.41
N PHE A 359 -27.48 -15.80 2.42
CA PHE A 359 -26.80 -14.80 1.59
C PHE A 359 -26.29 -13.62 2.41
N GLU A 360 -27.11 -13.06 3.29
CA GLU A 360 -26.72 -11.92 4.13
C GLU A 360 -25.60 -12.28 5.11
N GLN A 361 -25.64 -13.48 5.69
CA GLN A 361 -24.56 -13.99 6.54
C GLN A 361 -23.27 -14.21 5.73
N GLY A 362 -23.38 -14.72 4.50
CA GLY A 362 -22.24 -14.91 3.60
C GLY A 362 -21.56 -13.60 3.25
N LEU A 363 -22.32 -12.56 2.88
CA LEU A 363 -21.78 -11.22 2.57
C LEU A 363 -21.02 -10.59 3.74
N ARG A 364 -21.50 -10.77 4.98
CA ARG A 364 -20.80 -10.25 6.17
C ARG A 364 -19.47 -10.96 6.44
N ARG A 365 -19.21 -12.10 5.80
CA ARG A 365 -18.02 -12.94 6.01
C ARG A 365 -17.02 -12.89 4.85
N LEU A 366 -17.21 -11.98 3.89
CA LEU A 366 -16.33 -11.85 2.72
C LEU A 366 -14.84 -11.70 3.08
N ALA A 367 -14.52 -10.86 4.08
CA ALA A 367 -13.13 -10.69 4.51
C ALA A 367 -12.52 -12.01 5.05
N VAL A 368 -13.30 -12.80 5.79
CA VAL A 368 -12.85 -14.11 6.31
C VAL A 368 -12.63 -15.08 5.15
N LEU A 369 -13.52 -15.09 4.14
CA LEU A 369 -13.37 -15.90 2.94
C LEU A 369 -12.08 -15.57 2.18
N GLN A 370 -11.73 -14.29 2.05
CA GLN A 370 -10.48 -13.85 1.44
C GLN A 370 -9.25 -14.18 2.27
N VAL A 371 -9.35 -14.29 3.59
CA VAL A 371 -8.24 -14.76 4.45
C VAL A 371 -8.03 -16.28 4.31
N LEU A 372 -9.10 -17.04 4.07
CA LEU A 372 -9.02 -18.49 3.92
C LEU A 372 -8.53 -18.92 2.54
N GLY A 373 -8.80 -18.13 1.50
CA GLY A 373 -8.34 -18.39 0.13
C GLY A 373 -7.26 -17.41 -0.33
N ARG A 374 -6.65 -17.69 -1.48
CA ARG A 374 -5.89 -16.70 -2.24
C ARG A 374 -6.85 -15.90 -3.11
N THR A 375 -6.78 -14.58 -3.10
CA THR A 375 -7.64 -13.76 -3.97
C THR A 375 -7.06 -13.71 -5.38
N ALA A 376 -7.88 -14.02 -6.38
CA ALA A 376 -7.58 -13.83 -7.79
C ALA A 376 -8.58 -12.85 -8.40
N VAL A 377 -8.06 -11.79 -9.02
CA VAL A 377 -8.83 -10.74 -9.68
C VAL A 377 -9.00 -11.09 -11.15
N LEU A 378 -10.23 -11.36 -11.57
CA LEU A 378 -10.52 -11.52 -13.00
C LEU A 378 -10.66 -10.15 -13.66
N LEU A 379 -9.64 -9.79 -14.43
CA LEU A 379 -9.42 -8.43 -14.90
C LEU A 379 -9.65 -8.29 -16.42
N ASP A 380 -10.77 -7.67 -16.80
CA ASP A 380 -10.99 -7.22 -18.18
C ASP A 380 -10.47 -5.79 -18.40
N ASP A 381 -10.79 -4.89 -17.48
CA ASP A 381 -10.37 -3.49 -17.48
C ASP A 381 -10.16 -3.00 -16.03
N ALA A 382 -8.94 -2.57 -15.71
CA ALA A 382 -8.57 -2.17 -14.35
C ALA A 382 -9.28 -0.90 -13.86
N ASP A 383 -9.55 0.06 -14.74
CA ASP A 383 -10.15 1.32 -14.32
C ASP A 383 -11.65 1.13 -14.05
N ASP A 384 -12.33 0.37 -14.91
CA ASP A 384 -13.73 0.00 -14.68
C ASP A 384 -13.87 -0.95 -13.48
N TYR A 385 -12.89 -1.84 -13.26
CA TYR A 385 -12.87 -2.70 -12.09
C TYR A 385 -12.77 -1.90 -10.78
N LEU A 386 -11.84 -0.94 -10.69
CA LEU A 386 -11.60 -0.16 -9.46
C LEU A 386 -12.59 1.00 -9.23
N THR A 387 -13.51 1.23 -10.17
CA THR A 387 -14.67 2.12 -9.98
C THR A 387 -15.90 1.37 -9.47
N ARG A 388 -15.83 0.04 -9.34
CA ARG A 388 -16.90 -0.77 -8.73
C ARG A 388 -16.65 -0.97 -7.26
N ALA A 389 -17.60 -0.54 -6.44
CA ALA A 389 -17.50 -0.46 -4.99
C ALA A 389 -17.08 -1.82 -4.36
N TRP A 390 -17.75 -2.92 -4.74
CA TRP A 390 -17.40 -4.26 -4.28
C TRP A 390 -16.01 -4.71 -4.73
N CYS A 391 -15.70 -4.59 -6.03
CA CYS A 391 -14.41 -5.00 -6.60
C CYS A 391 -13.23 -4.24 -5.94
N THR A 392 -13.41 -2.95 -5.67
CA THR A 392 -12.43 -2.13 -4.96
C THR A 392 -12.26 -2.60 -3.52
N LEU A 393 -13.34 -2.83 -2.78
CA LEU A 393 -13.25 -3.36 -1.42
C LEU A 393 -12.52 -4.71 -1.39
N GLU A 394 -12.88 -5.62 -2.29
CA GLU A 394 -12.30 -6.96 -2.37
C GLU A 394 -10.80 -6.93 -2.67
N VAL A 395 -10.34 -6.13 -3.64
CA VAL A 395 -8.91 -6.06 -3.97
C VAL A 395 -8.10 -5.35 -2.89
N LEU A 396 -8.67 -4.33 -2.23
CA LEU A 396 -7.99 -3.64 -1.13
C LEU A 396 -7.89 -4.54 0.12
N THR A 397 -8.94 -5.32 0.40
CA THR A 397 -8.93 -6.31 1.48
C THR A 397 -7.87 -7.37 1.21
N ALA A 398 -7.80 -7.90 -0.01
CA ALA A 398 -6.77 -8.85 -0.41
C ALA A 398 -5.35 -8.24 -0.33
N HIS A 399 -5.17 -7.00 -0.78
CA HIS A 399 -3.89 -6.29 -0.70
C HIS A 399 -3.41 -6.13 0.74
N ALA A 400 -4.33 -5.83 1.67
CA ALA A 400 -4.00 -5.67 3.09
C ALA A 400 -3.67 -6.99 3.81
N SER A 401 -4.23 -8.13 3.38
CA SER A 401 -4.14 -9.40 4.11
C SER A 401 -3.13 -10.40 3.53
N SER A 402 -3.19 -10.69 2.23
CA SER A 402 -2.50 -11.85 1.62
C SER A 402 -1.90 -11.57 0.23
N GLY A 403 -2.09 -10.37 -0.30
CA GLY A 403 -1.90 -10.07 -1.72
C GLY A 403 -3.00 -10.69 -2.61
N PHE A 404 -2.88 -10.46 -3.92
CA PHE A 404 -3.80 -10.99 -4.93
C PHE A 404 -3.04 -11.41 -6.20
N ASP A 405 -3.63 -12.31 -6.98
CA ASP A 405 -3.21 -12.61 -8.34
C ASP A 405 -4.14 -11.96 -9.35
N VAL A 406 -3.68 -11.81 -10.59
CA VAL A 406 -4.49 -11.30 -11.69
C VAL A 406 -4.73 -12.42 -12.70
N LEU A 407 -5.99 -12.64 -13.06
CA LEU A 407 -6.39 -13.50 -14.16
C LEU A 407 -6.83 -12.59 -15.31
N VAL A 408 -6.07 -12.56 -16.41
CA VAL A 408 -6.25 -11.53 -17.44
C VAL A 408 -7.35 -11.89 -18.44
N GLY A 409 -8.21 -10.93 -18.75
CA GLY A 409 -9.26 -11.00 -19.76
C GLY A 409 -8.78 -10.79 -21.20
N SER A 410 -9.42 -11.47 -22.16
CA SER A 410 -8.92 -11.73 -23.51
C SER A 410 -9.00 -10.59 -24.56
N HIS A 411 -9.17 -9.32 -24.19
CA HIS A 411 -9.29 -8.24 -25.19
C HIS A 411 -8.10 -7.29 -25.32
N ARG A 412 -7.14 -7.29 -24.39
CA ARG A 412 -5.99 -6.39 -24.47
C ARG A 412 -4.79 -7.10 -25.11
N THR A 413 -4.16 -6.45 -26.10
CA THR A 413 -2.93 -6.92 -26.75
C THR A 413 -1.74 -7.04 -25.79
N GLY A 414 -1.80 -6.36 -24.63
CA GLY A 414 -0.77 -6.42 -23.58
C GLY A 414 -0.96 -7.52 -22.53
N ALA A 415 -2.01 -8.35 -22.63
CA ALA A 415 -2.26 -9.45 -21.69
C ALA A 415 -1.14 -10.52 -21.71
N ALA A 416 -0.57 -10.79 -22.89
CA ALA A 416 0.53 -11.73 -23.04
C ALA A 416 1.87 -11.19 -22.49
N SER A 417 1.99 -9.86 -22.32
CA SER A 417 3.23 -9.20 -21.88
C SER A 417 3.23 -8.78 -20.41
N GLY A 418 2.25 -9.21 -19.59
CA GLY A 418 2.12 -8.84 -18.17
C GLY A 418 1.64 -7.41 -17.88
N SER A 419 1.76 -6.49 -18.84
CA SER A 419 1.49 -5.04 -18.66
C SER A 419 0.12 -4.66 -18.08
N THR A 420 -0.92 -5.49 -18.29
CA THR A 420 -2.26 -5.22 -17.72
C THR A 420 -2.31 -5.54 -16.21
N GLU A 421 -1.55 -6.54 -15.79
CA GLU A 421 -1.39 -6.91 -14.37
C GLU A 421 -0.62 -5.80 -13.66
N ASP A 422 0.49 -5.36 -14.26
CA ASP A 422 1.32 -4.29 -13.72
C ASP A 422 0.55 -2.99 -13.56
N HIS A 423 -0.37 -2.69 -14.50
CA HIS A 423 -1.24 -1.51 -14.41
C HIS A 423 -2.19 -1.58 -13.22
N LEU A 424 -2.88 -2.71 -13.01
CA LEU A 424 -3.74 -2.89 -11.82
C LEU A 424 -2.91 -2.85 -10.54
N VAL A 425 -1.78 -3.55 -10.50
CA VAL A 425 -0.88 -3.60 -9.33
C VAL A 425 -0.43 -2.20 -8.95
N LYS A 426 0.00 -1.38 -9.93
CA LYS A 426 0.39 0.02 -9.72
C LYS A 426 -0.77 0.85 -9.15
N LEU A 427 -1.97 0.74 -9.70
CA LEU A 427 -3.14 1.46 -9.16
C LEU A 427 -3.48 1.01 -7.74
N VAL A 428 -3.45 -0.30 -7.45
CA VAL A 428 -3.78 -0.85 -6.12
C VAL A 428 -2.71 -0.53 -5.09
N GLN A 429 -1.46 -0.29 -5.47
CA GLN A 429 -0.43 0.18 -4.54
C GLN A 429 -0.79 1.53 -3.91
N ASP A 430 -1.46 2.41 -4.65
CA ASP A 430 -1.77 3.78 -4.22
C ASP A 430 -3.21 3.98 -3.77
N ARG A 431 -4.13 3.17 -4.30
CA ARG A 431 -5.55 3.26 -3.99
C ARG A 431 -5.89 3.21 -2.49
N PRO A 432 -5.26 2.37 -1.64
CA PRO A 432 -5.51 2.37 -0.20
C PRO A 432 -5.29 3.75 0.43
N HIS A 433 -4.27 4.48 -0.03
CA HIS A 433 -3.98 5.81 0.48
C HIS A 433 -5.09 6.79 0.15
N VAL A 434 -5.54 6.81 -1.11
CA VAL A 434 -6.63 7.68 -1.57
C VAL A 434 -7.93 7.39 -0.81
N VAL A 435 -8.29 6.11 -0.69
CA VAL A 435 -9.49 5.67 0.04
C VAL A 435 -9.42 6.06 1.51
N TRP A 436 -8.25 5.88 2.14
CA TRP A 436 -8.06 6.25 3.54
C TRP A 436 -8.27 7.74 3.80
N ARG A 437 -7.76 8.63 2.92
CA ARG A 437 -8.03 10.09 3.05
C ARG A 437 -9.53 10.38 2.95
N ALA A 438 -10.23 9.72 2.04
CA ALA A 438 -11.67 9.92 1.88
C ALA A 438 -12.48 9.43 3.10
N VAL A 439 -12.07 8.31 3.69
CA VAL A 439 -12.64 7.82 4.95
C VAL A 439 -12.38 8.80 6.10
N LEU A 440 -11.15 9.32 6.23
CA LEU A 440 -10.80 10.30 7.26
C LEU A 440 -11.59 11.61 7.11
N ASP A 441 -11.77 12.12 5.88
CA ASP A 441 -12.62 13.28 5.60
C ASP A 441 -14.05 13.09 6.10
N THR A 442 -14.53 11.85 6.08
CA THR A 442 -15.90 11.50 6.49
C THR A 442 -16.00 11.26 7.99
N GLU A 443 -15.12 10.43 8.55
CA GLU A 443 -15.22 9.99 9.95
C GLU A 443 -14.50 10.89 10.94
N VAL A 444 -13.35 11.47 10.56
CA VAL A 444 -12.57 12.35 11.45
C VAL A 444 -13.03 13.79 11.30
N PHE A 445 -13.21 14.24 10.07
CA PHE A 445 -13.53 15.64 9.79
C PHE A 445 -15.00 15.90 9.50
N GLY A 446 -15.84 14.89 9.22
CA GLY A 446 -17.26 15.12 8.94
C GLY A 446 -17.56 16.12 7.81
N VAL A 447 -16.61 16.34 6.89
CA VAL A 447 -16.76 17.34 5.82
C VAL A 447 -17.65 16.86 4.67
N GLN A 448 -18.01 15.57 4.70
CA GLN A 448 -18.87 14.86 3.77
C GLN A 448 -19.62 13.72 4.46
N THR A 449 -20.65 13.20 3.81
CA THR A 449 -21.38 11.98 4.19
C THR A 449 -20.73 10.72 3.61
N PRO A 450 -21.01 9.52 4.13
CA PRO A 450 -20.55 8.26 3.53
C PRO A 450 -20.92 8.09 2.05
N ALA A 451 -22.10 8.54 1.64
CA ALA A 451 -22.53 8.49 0.24
C ALA A 451 -21.71 9.43 -0.65
N GLU A 452 -21.45 10.65 -0.19
CA GLU A 452 -20.59 11.61 -0.89
C GLU A 452 -19.13 11.12 -0.97
N CYS A 453 -18.64 10.46 0.09
CA CYS A 453 -17.31 9.83 0.11
C CYS A 453 -17.16 8.82 -1.02
N LEU A 454 -18.08 7.85 -1.12
CA LEU A 454 -18.07 6.85 -2.19
C LEU A 454 -18.22 7.49 -3.57
N ALA A 455 -19.07 8.50 -3.72
CA ALA A 455 -19.23 9.22 -4.97
C ALA A 455 -17.94 9.96 -5.39
N ARG A 456 -17.23 10.60 -4.46
CA ARG A 456 -15.96 11.30 -4.73
C ARG A 456 -14.78 10.36 -4.96
N LEU A 457 -14.90 9.11 -4.52
CA LEU A 457 -13.98 8.04 -4.88
C LEU A 457 -14.33 7.40 -6.25
N ASP A 458 -15.36 7.90 -6.94
CA ASP A 458 -15.89 7.32 -8.18
C ASP A 458 -16.28 5.83 -8.01
N LEU A 459 -16.82 5.47 -6.84
CA LEU A 459 -17.26 4.11 -6.53
C LEU A 459 -18.77 3.95 -6.76
N ALA A 460 -19.13 3.03 -7.64
CA ALA A 460 -20.51 2.66 -7.94
C ALA A 460 -20.78 1.19 -7.59
N ALA A 461 -21.99 0.89 -7.11
CA ALA A 461 -22.46 -0.47 -6.88
C ALA A 461 -23.59 -0.82 -7.84
N THR A 462 -23.68 -2.10 -8.22
CA THR A 462 -24.80 -2.62 -9.04
C THR A 462 -26.15 -2.34 -8.37
N ARG A 463 -26.21 -2.45 -7.03
CA ARG A 463 -27.36 -2.05 -6.22
C ARG A 463 -26.93 -0.96 -5.25
N ALA A 464 -27.60 0.19 -5.28
CA ALA A 464 -27.28 1.31 -4.38
C ALA A 464 -27.41 0.93 -2.88
N ALA A 465 -28.25 -0.06 -2.56
CA ALA A 465 -28.41 -0.58 -1.20
C ALA A 465 -27.15 -1.26 -0.64
N ASP A 466 -26.19 -1.63 -1.49
CA ASP A 466 -24.95 -2.27 -1.06
C ASP A 466 -23.89 -1.24 -0.60
N LEU A 467 -24.03 0.02 -1.02
CA LEU A 467 -23.05 1.08 -0.74
C LEU A 467 -22.75 1.25 0.76
N PRO A 468 -23.74 1.22 1.69
CA PRO A 468 -23.45 1.27 3.12
C PRO A 468 -22.59 0.10 3.62
N ILE A 469 -22.78 -1.10 3.08
CA ILE A 469 -21.99 -2.29 3.44
C ILE A 469 -20.56 -2.12 2.94
N VAL A 470 -20.40 -1.68 1.68
CA VAL A 470 -19.09 -1.40 1.12
C VAL A 470 -18.35 -0.35 1.94
N TYR A 471 -19.02 0.75 2.27
CA TYR A 471 -18.44 1.80 3.10
C TYR A 471 -17.96 1.26 4.45
N SER A 472 -18.78 0.45 5.13
CA SER A 472 -18.38 -0.23 6.38
C SER A 472 -17.13 -1.08 6.18
N GLY A 473 -17.06 -1.84 5.08
CA GLY A 473 -15.86 -2.61 4.75
C GLY A 473 -14.62 -1.74 4.57
N LEU A 474 -14.75 -0.57 3.93
CA LEU A 474 -13.64 0.37 3.78
C LEU A 474 -13.18 0.98 5.13
N LEU A 475 -14.09 1.14 6.10
CA LEU A 475 -13.72 1.55 7.47
C LEU A 475 -12.90 0.45 8.17
N ASP A 476 -13.28 -0.80 7.97
CA ASP A 476 -12.64 -1.96 8.62
C ASP A 476 -11.21 -2.21 8.13
N LEU A 477 -10.84 -1.72 6.93
CA LEU A 477 -9.48 -1.79 6.40
C LEU A 477 -8.47 -0.97 7.23
N GLY A 478 -8.90 0.14 7.83
CA GLY A 478 -8.04 1.03 8.61
C GLY A 478 -6.95 1.74 7.79
N ALA A 479 -5.93 2.23 8.50
CA ALA A 479 -4.78 2.91 7.89
C ALA A 479 -3.93 1.94 7.04
N PRO A 480 -3.50 2.34 5.83
CA PRO A 480 -2.60 1.52 5.00
C PRO A 480 -1.27 1.26 5.70
N THR A 481 -0.79 0.02 5.64
CA THR A 481 0.51 -0.40 6.20
C THR A 481 1.68 -0.08 5.28
N ALA A 482 1.46 -0.08 3.97
CA ALA A 482 2.43 0.39 3.00
C ALA A 482 2.64 1.91 3.18
N VAL A 483 3.88 2.38 3.02
CA VAL A 483 4.19 3.82 3.05
C VAL A 483 4.93 4.20 1.78
N HIS A 484 4.31 5.03 0.95
CA HIS A 484 4.99 5.65 -0.19
C HIS A 484 5.68 6.94 0.24
N ILE A 485 6.95 7.05 -0.13
CA ILE A 485 7.85 8.10 0.34
C ILE A 485 8.67 8.57 -0.85
N ASP A 486 8.49 9.82 -1.25
CA ASP A 486 9.19 10.42 -2.40
C ASP A 486 9.30 11.96 -2.27
N GLY A 487 9.98 12.59 -3.22
CA GLY A 487 10.20 14.05 -3.19
C GLY A 487 8.93 14.89 -3.34
N SER A 488 7.82 14.29 -3.79
CA SER A 488 6.53 14.95 -3.99
C SER A 488 5.68 15.05 -2.72
N GLU A 489 6.09 14.39 -1.62
CA GLU A 489 5.40 14.48 -0.34
C GLU A 489 5.25 15.94 0.12
N VAL A 490 4.03 16.34 0.45
CA VAL A 490 3.73 17.63 1.05
C VAL A 490 3.76 17.48 2.57
N VAL A 491 4.64 18.23 3.21
CA VAL A 491 4.81 18.25 4.66
C VAL A 491 4.02 19.42 5.26
N THR A 492 3.18 19.14 6.26
CA THR A 492 2.36 20.11 6.99
C THR A 492 2.29 19.78 8.49
N GLY A 493 1.65 20.64 9.28
CA GLY A 493 1.58 20.54 10.74
C GLY A 493 2.59 21.47 11.42
N THR A 494 3.10 21.07 12.58
CA THR A 494 4.17 21.82 13.28
C THR A 494 5.40 20.95 13.39
N PHE A 495 6.51 21.40 12.81
CA PHE A 495 7.81 20.79 13.02
C PHE A 495 8.43 21.29 14.33
N PRO A 496 8.56 20.45 15.35
CA PRO A 496 9.15 20.84 16.62
C PRO A 496 10.68 20.86 16.50
N LEU A 497 11.30 21.95 16.94
CA LEU A 497 12.74 22.15 16.97
C LEU A 497 13.23 22.07 18.41
N PRO A 498 14.09 21.10 18.78
CA PRO A 498 14.57 20.96 20.15
C PRO A 498 15.36 22.19 20.61
N VAL A 499 15.02 22.70 21.80
CA VAL A 499 15.84 23.66 22.55
C VAL A 499 16.72 22.87 23.52
N VAL A 500 18.03 23.06 23.41
CA VAL A 500 19.05 22.41 24.23
C VAL A 500 19.83 23.46 25.01
N GLY A 501 20.20 23.14 26.25
CA GLY A 501 20.89 24.08 27.14
C GLY A 501 20.08 25.32 27.53
N GLY A 502 18.77 25.34 27.24
CA GLY A 502 17.85 26.45 27.54
C GLY A 502 17.89 27.62 26.57
N ASP A 503 18.87 27.69 25.65
CA ASP A 503 19.05 28.85 24.78
C ASP A 503 19.44 28.51 23.34
N THR A 504 19.56 27.23 22.97
CA THR A 504 20.07 26.83 21.64
C THR A 504 19.08 25.92 20.94
N ILE A 505 18.66 26.28 19.73
CA ILE A 505 17.81 25.47 18.87
C ILE A 505 18.66 24.59 17.97
N VAL A 506 18.32 23.30 17.89
CA VAL A 506 18.96 22.35 16.97
C VAL A 506 18.10 22.22 15.71
N VAL A 507 18.67 22.58 14.56
CA VAL A 507 18.03 22.52 13.25
C VAL A 507 18.68 21.42 12.42
N PRO A 508 17.93 20.42 11.94
CA PRO A 508 18.53 19.33 11.17
C PRO A 508 18.90 19.77 9.74
N VAL A 509 20.06 19.33 9.24
CA VAL A 509 20.56 19.63 7.88
C VAL A 509 20.35 18.46 6.92
N SER A 510 20.31 17.24 7.46
CA SER A 510 20.24 16.00 6.69
C SER A 510 19.17 15.05 7.23
N SER A 511 18.49 14.38 6.30
CA SER A 511 17.53 13.27 6.54
C SER A 511 18.17 11.89 6.42
N SER A 512 19.49 11.83 6.17
CA SER A 512 20.23 10.58 6.16
C SER A 512 20.11 9.89 7.52
N ARG A 513 19.86 8.59 7.49
CA ARG A 513 19.82 7.77 8.71
C ARG A 513 21.21 7.75 9.35
N PRO A 514 21.34 7.88 10.68
CA PRO A 514 22.62 7.76 11.36
C PRO A 514 23.28 6.41 11.03
N PRO A 515 24.55 6.38 10.61
CA PRO A 515 25.27 5.13 10.40
C PRO A 515 25.36 4.35 11.71
N GLY A 516 25.03 3.05 11.69
CA GLY A 516 25.15 2.14 12.84
C GLY A 516 23.94 2.06 13.76
N GLY A 517 23.02 3.04 13.72
CA GLY A 517 21.86 3.09 14.62
C GLY A 517 22.24 3.28 16.10
N VAL A 518 21.39 3.95 16.87
CA VAL A 518 21.58 3.99 18.34
C VAL A 518 20.92 2.74 18.92
N PRO A 519 21.65 1.91 19.70
CA PRO A 519 21.05 0.73 20.30
C PRO A 519 19.96 1.14 21.30
N PRO A 520 18.84 0.41 21.34
CA PRO A 520 17.79 0.69 22.31
C PRO A 520 18.29 0.40 23.73
N THR A 521 17.91 1.23 24.70
CA THR A 521 18.24 1.02 26.12
C THR A 521 17.25 0.09 26.81
N SER A 522 15.98 0.17 26.41
CA SER A 522 14.89 -0.66 26.92
C SER A 522 13.73 -0.66 25.94
N THR A 523 12.91 -1.72 26.00
CA THR A 523 11.64 -1.80 25.30
C THR A 523 10.50 -1.99 26.31
N SER A 524 9.32 -1.53 25.93
CA SER A 524 8.07 -1.84 26.62
C SER A 524 6.93 -1.93 25.61
N THR A 525 5.75 -2.34 26.07
CA THR A 525 4.57 -2.49 25.21
C THR A 525 3.47 -1.57 25.68
N LEU A 526 2.83 -0.89 24.73
CA LEU A 526 1.66 -0.06 24.93
C LEU A 526 0.55 -0.55 23.99
N ASP A 527 -0.66 -0.69 24.50
CA ASP A 527 -1.81 -1.14 23.71
C ASP A 527 -2.23 -0.04 22.74
N TRP A 528 -1.87 -0.19 21.47
CA TRP A 528 -2.23 0.73 20.40
C TRP A 528 -3.56 0.35 19.73
N THR A 529 -4.23 -0.71 20.18
CA THR A 529 -5.43 -1.24 19.53
C THR A 529 -6.47 -0.14 19.37
N GLY A 530 -6.80 0.19 18.11
CA GLY A 530 -7.75 1.24 17.78
C GLY A 530 -7.13 2.55 17.31
N ALA A 531 -5.83 2.79 17.50
CA ALA A 531 -5.16 4.00 17.01
C ALA A 531 -5.28 4.19 15.49
N LEU A 532 -5.29 3.08 14.75
CA LEU A 532 -5.40 3.05 13.29
C LEU A 532 -6.83 2.79 12.77
N ARG A 533 -7.84 2.83 13.64
CA ARG A 533 -9.25 2.62 13.27
C ARG A 533 -10.02 3.93 13.32
N SER A 534 -10.83 4.18 12.30
CA SER A 534 -11.75 5.33 12.27
C SER A 534 -13.07 5.03 13.00
N ALA A 535 -13.50 3.76 13.03
CA ALA A 535 -14.75 3.34 13.65
C ALA A 535 -14.76 3.55 15.18
N GLY A 536 -15.86 4.09 15.70
CA GLY A 536 -16.09 4.27 17.13
C GLY A 536 -15.58 5.59 17.72
N THR A 537 -15.05 6.47 16.88
CA THR A 537 -14.46 7.73 17.33
C THR A 537 -15.48 8.87 17.41
N SER A 538 -15.39 9.70 18.46
CA SER A 538 -16.37 10.78 18.68
C SER A 538 -16.11 11.96 17.72
N ARG A 539 -17.09 12.28 16.87
CA ARG A 539 -16.97 13.29 15.80
C ARG A 539 -16.80 14.75 16.29
N GLY A 540 -17.02 15.03 17.58
CA GLY A 540 -17.27 16.38 18.07
C GLY A 540 -16.06 17.25 18.37
N SER A 541 -14.87 16.69 18.66
CA SER A 541 -13.71 17.46 19.15
C SER A 541 -12.56 17.61 18.14
N ARG A 542 -12.54 16.84 17.06
CA ARG A 542 -11.32 16.57 16.27
C ARG A 542 -10.96 17.63 15.23
N GLN A 543 -11.93 18.36 14.68
CA GLN A 543 -11.68 19.41 13.68
C GLN A 543 -10.80 20.55 14.21
N ALA A 544 -10.67 20.70 15.52
CA ALA A 544 -9.98 21.83 16.15
C ALA A 544 -8.62 21.46 16.78
N ILE A 545 -8.10 20.24 16.57
CA ILE A 545 -6.81 19.83 17.15
C ILE A 545 -5.69 20.63 16.47
N ALA A 546 -5.21 21.66 17.17
CA ALA A 546 -4.07 22.45 16.73
C ALA A 546 -2.84 21.55 16.54
N SER A 547 -2.05 21.85 15.52
CA SER A 547 -0.79 21.14 15.24
C SER A 547 0.28 21.30 16.31
N PHE A 548 0.03 22.13 17.32
CA PHE A 548 0.88 22.29 18.50
C PHE A 548 0.00 22.61 19.73
N LEU A 549 0.14 21.81 20.79
CA LEU A 549 -0.59 21.91 22.05
C LEU A 549 0.40 22.04 23.22
N ARG A 550 0.11 22.90 24.19
CA ARG A 550 0.85 23.01 25.47
C ARG A 550 -0.06 22.64 26.63
N SER A 551 0.52 22.07 27.69
CA SER A 551 -0.14 21.57 28.89
C SER A 551 -0.68 22.66 29.86
N ASP A 552 -0.87 23.90 29.43
CA ASP A 552 -1.45 24.96 30.28
C ASP A 552 -2.94 24.73 30.66
N GLY A 553 -3.49 23.55 30.32
CA GLY A 553 -4.78 23.05 30.75
C GLY A 553 -5.49 22.24 29.66
N SER A 554 -5.06 22.35 28.40
CA SER A 554 -5.70 21.70 27.25
C SER A 554 -5.48 20.17 27.21
N VAL A 555 -4.23 19.71 27.39
CA VAL A 555 -3.88 18.27 27.38
C VAL A 555 -4.53 17.51 28.55
N ARG A 556 -4.64 18.14 29.73
CA ARG A 556 -5.20 17.50 30.94
C ARG A 556 -6.71 17.59 31.09
N ARG A 557 -7.41 18.41 30.29
CA ARG A 557 -8.88 18.53 30.36
C ARG A 557 -9.60 17.27 29.88
N HIS A 558 -8.95 16.41 29.09
CA HIS A 558 -9.57 15.17 28.59
C HIS A 558 -9.42 13.98 29.56
N SER A 559 -8.55 14.05 30.58
CA SER A 559 -8.28 12.93 31.49
C SER A 559 -8.86 13.08 32.91
N SER A 560 -9.77 14.04 33.13
CA SER A 560 -10.17 14.46 34.48
C SER A 560 -11.04 13.48 35.28
N GLU A 561 -11.45 12.32 34.75
CA GLU A 561 -12.28 11.36 35.50
C GLU A 561 -11.51 10.24 36.23
N ASN A 562 -10.24 9.97 35.91
CA ASN A 562 -9.51 8.82 36.48
C ASN A 562 -8.24 9.11 37.31
N GLN A 563 -7.87 10.37 37.57
CA GLN A 563 -6.65 10.67 38.34
C GLN A 563 -6.88 10.67 39.87
N ARG A 564 -6.95 9.48 40.47
CA ARG A 564 -6.69 9.32 41.92
C ARG A 564 -5.18 9.18 42.17
N GLY A 565 -4.55 10.32 42.43
CA GLY A 565 -3.35 10.46 43.28
C GLY A 565 -2.10 9.69 42.86
N PHE A 566 -1.22 10.33 42.07
CA PHE A 566 0.22 10.04 42.12
C PHE A 566 0.80 10.69 43.40
N PRO A 567 1.13 9.92 44.46
CA PRO A 567 1.65 10.48 45.70
C PRO A 567 3.16 10.68 45.53
N GLY A 568 3.60 11.93 45.39
CA GLY A 568 5.04 12.26 45.48
C GLY A 568 5.64 13.18 44.41
N SER A 569 4.86 14.10 43.81
CA SER A 569 5.39 15.13 42.90
C SER A 569 6.39 16.04 43.64
N ARG A 570 7.67 15.65 43.60
CA ARG A 570 8.82 16.50 43.92
C ARG A 570 9.01 17.51 42.79
N THR A 571 9.34 18.74 43.15
CA THR A 571 9.79 19.82 42.28
C THR A 571 11.02 19.37 41.48
N GLY A 572 10.83 19.03 40.20
CA GLY A 572 11.88 18.52 39.31
C GLY A 572 11.43 17.45 38.31
N VAL A 573 10.12 17.32 38.06
CA VAL A 573 9.62 16.33 37.08
C VAL A 573 10.06 16.78 35.68
N GLU A 574 10.86 15.93 35.04
CA GLU A 574 11.34 16.11 33.68
C GLU A 574 10.15 16.19 32.70
N SER A 575 10.11 17.21 31.85
CA SER A 575 9.04 17.44 30.90
C SER A 575 9.20 16.56 29.65
N CYS A 576 8.11 16.00 29.14
CA CYS A 576 8.09 15.26 27.87
C CYS A 576 7.36 16.02 26.76
N HIS A 577 7.91 16.02 25.54
CA HIS A 577 7.20 16.44 24.33
C HIS A 577 6.84 15.24 23.45
N ALA A 578 5.57 15.11 23.09
CA ALA A 578 5.10 14.09 22.16
C ALA A 578 5.01 14.64 20.73
N VAL A 579 5.49 13.88 19.76
CA VAL A 579 5.41 14.20 18.33
C VAL A 579 4.70 13.08 17.61
N VAL A 580 3.54 13.39 17.01
CA VAL A 580 2.77 12.45 16.19
C VAL A 580 3.10 12.67 14.72
N ILE A 581 3.45 11.60 14.00
CA ILE A 581 3.82 11.67 12.58
C ILE A 581 2.84 10.82 11.77
N GLY A 582 1.94 11.48 11.04
CA GLY A 582 0.93 10.83 10.20
C GLY A 582 1.27 10.85 8.70
N SER A 583 0.59 9.99 7.95
CA SER A 583 0.68 9.92 6.49
C SER A 583 -0.11 10.99 5.74
N CYS A 584 -0.99 11.67 6.43
CA CYS A 584 -1.71 12.85 5.99
C CYS A 584 -2.19 13.59 7.24
N GLU A 585 -2.77 14.78 7.09
CA GLU A 585 -3.28 15.53 8.24
C GLU A 585 -4.41 14.81 8.97
N GLY A 586 -5.30 14.13 8.23
CA GLY A 586 -6.36 13.32 8.85
C GLY A 586 -5.83 12.20 9.74
N GLU A 587 -4.77 11.54 9.31
CA GLU A 587 -4.12 10.50 10.10
C GLU A 587 -3.38 11.12 11.30
N ALA A 588 -2.65 12.21 11.10
CA ALA A 588 -1.96 12.90 12.19
C ALA A 588 -2.94 13.38 13.29
N VAL A 589 -4.11 13.89 12.89
CA VAL A 589 -5.19 14.30 13.80
C VAL A 589 -5.82 13.09 14.49
N LEU A 590 -6.13 12.00 13.76
CA LEU A 590 -6.65 10.76 14.32
C LEU A 590 -5.71 10.19 15.40
N LEU A 591 -4.42 10.09 15.07
CA LEU A 591 -3.40 9.58 15.98
C LEU A 591 -3.20 10.51 17.18
N THR A 592 -3.25 11.83 16.97
CA THR A 592 -3.16 12.81 18.06
C THR A 592 -4.32 12.67 19.05
N ASP A 593 -5.54 12.51 18.55
CA ASP A 593 -6.70 12.31 19.41
C ASP A 593 -6.56 11.04 20.24
N TRP A 594 -6.12 9.93 19.62
CA TRP A 594 -5.83 8.70 20.33
C TRP A 594 -4.74 8.89 21.41
N VAL A 595 -3.65 9.63 21.11
CA VAL A 595 -2.60 9.94 22.10
C VAL A 595 -3.15 10.75 23.27
N LEU A 596 -4.07 11.69 23.02
CA LEU A 596 -4.69 12.49 24.09
C LEU A 596 -5.57 11.62 25.01
N ASP A 597 -6.30 10.65 24.44
CA ASP A 597 -7.11 9.70 25.20
C ASP A 597 -6.27 8.72 26.03
N HIS A 598 -5.07 8.37 25.54
CA HIS A 598 -4.16 7.40 26.16
C HIS A 598 -2.94 8.04 26.81
N VAL A 599 -2.97 9.35 27.07
CA VAL A 599 -1.80 10.10 27.55
C VAL A 599 -1.25 9.54 28.86
N GLY A 600 -2.10 9.04 29.76
CA GLY A 600 -1.64 8.45 31.03
C GLY A 600 -0.87 7.13 30.86
N GLU A 601 -1.26 6.30 29.89
CA GLU A 601 -0.54 5.07 29.55
C GLU A 601 0.79 5.40 28.88
N LEU A 602 0.78 6.38 27.98
CA LEU A 602 1.99 6.90 27.35
C LEU A 602 2.98 7.48 28.37
N GLU A 603 2.51 8.32 29.30
CA GLU A 603 3.32 8.87 30.40
C GLU A 603 3.92 7.77 31.28
N THR A 604 3.16 6.69 31.53
CA THR A 604 3.63 5.53 32.29
C THR A 604 4.71 4.76 31.55
N ALA A 605 4.51 4.49 30.26
CA ALA A 605 5.48 3.77 29.41
C ALA A 605 6.77 4.58 29.21
N VAL A 606 6.65 5.89 29.00
CA VAL A 606 7.78 6.80 28.73
C VAL A 606 8.51 7.21 30.01
N GLY A 607 7.81 7.20 31.16
CA GLY A 607 8.36 7.56 32.48
C GLY A 607 8.37 9.07 32.77
N ALA A 608 7.72 9.89 31.94
CA ALA A 608 7.69 11.35 32.08
C ALA A 608 6.34 11.95 31.65
N PRO A 609 5.85 13.01 32.30
CA PRO A 609 4.60 13.67 31.94
C PRO A 609 4.69 14.39 30.59
N VAL A 610 3.67 14.22 29.75
CA VAL A 610 3.57 14.89 28.44
C VAL A 610 3.09 16.32 28.64
N THR A 611 4.01 17.29 28.54
CA THR A 611 3.73 18.72 28.77
C THR A 611 3.41 19.49 27.50
N SER A 612 3.69 18.90 26.35
CA SER A 612 3.33 19.46 25.04
C SER A 612 3.26 18.37 23.99
N LEU A 613 2.49 18.63 22.95
CA LEU A 613 2.30 17.73 21.83
C LEU A 613 2.36 18.51 20.53
N SER A 614 2.99 17.94 19.51
CA SER A 614 2.89 18.43 18.13
C SER A 614 2.51 17.28 17.21
N TRP A 615 1.94 17.63 16.05
CA TRP A 615 1.76 16.66 14.98
C TRP A 615 2.29 17.19 13.65
N LEU A 616 2.77 16.24 12.85
CA LEU A 616 3.29 16.43 11.51
C LEU A 616 2.60 15.46 10.56
N ALA A 617 2.37 15.91 9.33
CA ALA A 617 1.92 15.05 8.24
C ALA A 617 2.94 15.09 7.11
N SER A 618 3.23 13.93 6.51
CA SER A 618 4.01 13.80 5.28
C SER A 618 3.16 13.09 4.24
N ASP A 619 2.51 13.88 3.38
CA ASP A 619 1.44 13.41 2.51
C ASP A 619 1.88 13.29 1.05
N VAL A 620 2.06 12.04 0.60
CA VAL A 620 2.31 11.67 -0.80
C VAL A 620 1.05 11.80 -1.67
N ALA A 621 -0.13 11.83 -1.05
CA ALA A 621 -1.42 11.83 -1.72
C ALA A 621 -2.30 12.96 -1.14
N PRO A 622 -2.00 14.24 -1.44
CA PRO A 622 -2.64 15.41 -0.85
C PRO A 622 -4.07 15.68 -1.37
N VAL A 623 -4.91 14.63 -1.35
CA VAL A 623 -6.27 14.58 -1.91
C VAL A 623 -7.36 14.74 -0.84
N GLY A 624 -7.02 14.52 0.44
CA GLY A 624 -7.87 14.68 1.62
C GLY A 624 -8.10 16.12 2.08
N HIS A 625 -8.91 16.30 3.11
CA HIS A 625 -9.05 17.55 3.83
C HIS A 625 -7.76 17.90 4.58
N PHE A 626 -7.45 19.20 4.63
CA PHE A 626 -6.30 19.76 5.33
C PHE A 626 -6.80 20.54 6.55
N ALA A 627 -6.79 19.91 7.71
CA ALA A 627 -7.12 20.53 9.00
C ALA A 627 -6.28 21.79 9.28
N ARG A 628 -5.04 21.81 8.80
CA ARG A 628 -4.11 22.93 8.92
C ARG A 628 -3.66 23.45 7.57
N GLY A 629 -3.17 22.56 6.70
CA GLY A 629 -2.57 22.86 5.40
C GLY A 629 -1.49 23.95 5.47
N VAL A 630 -0.78 24.03 6.59
CA VAL A 630 0.36 24.91 6.84
C VAL A 630 1.43 24.08 7.52
N LEU A 631 2.68 24.24 7.11
CA LEU A 631 3.83 23.80 7.90
C LEU A 631 4.30 24.96 8.76
N ALA A 632 4.44 24.78 10.07
CA ALA A 632 5.02 25.75 10.97
C ALA A 632 6.22 25.17 11.71
N THR A 633 7.12 26.00 12.23
CA THR A 633 8.13 25.57 13.21
C THR A 633 7.78 26.05 14.62
N ALA A 634 8.12 25.24 15.63
CA ALA A 634 8.00 25.62 17.02
C ALA A 634 9.25 25.22 17.80
N ALA A 635 9.78 26.14 18.60
CA ALA A 635 10.85 25.84 19.55
C ALA A 635 10.27 25.10 20.76
N VAL A 636 10.83 23.94 21.09
CA VAL A 636 10.34 23.08 22.17
C VAL A 636 11.47 22.76 23.15
N ASP A 637 11.28 23.20 24.39
CA ASP A 637 12.14 22.86 25.52
C ASP A 637 11.48 21.73 26.33
N ALA A 638 12.03 20.53 26.20
CA ALA A 638 11.58 19.33 26.89
C ALA A 638 12.76 18.43 27.21
N ALA A 639 12.76 17.88 28.43
CA ALA A 639 13.82 17.00 28.92
C ALA A 639 13.82 15.64 28.22
N GLN A 640 12.65 15.15 27.82
CA GLN A 640 12.46 13.90 27.09
C GLN A 640 11.50 14.09 25.92
N TRP A 641 11.65 13.27 24.89
CA TRP A 641 10.79 13.29 23.71
C TRP A 641 10.19 11.92 23.44
N VAL A 642 9.01 11.90 22.84
CA VAL A 642 8.42 10.67 22.31
C VAL A 642 7.93 10.89 20.88
N LEU A 643 8.40 10.06 19.96
CA LEU A 643 8.00 10.07 18.55
C LEU A 643 7.00 8.95 18.31
N ILE A 644 5.83 9.24 17.76
CA ILE A 644 4.70 8.32 17.66
C ILE A 644 4.30 8.21 16.19
N SER A 645 4.33 7.00 15.65
CA SER A 645 4.05 6.73 14.23
C SER A 645 3.85 5.22 13.99
N ILE A 646 3.52 4.80 12.77
CA ILE A 646 3.68 3.41 12.33
C ILE A 646 5.18 3.06 12.10
N ALA A 647 5.56 1.80 12.27
CA ALA A 647 6.94 1.30 12.27
C ALA A 647 7.70 1.65 10.99
N THR A 648 7.07 1.43 9.82
CA THR A 648 7.68 1.68 8.51
C THR A 648 8.16 3.13 8.34
N ARG A 649 7.52 4.10 9.02
CA ARG A 649 7.95 5.51 8.98
C ARG A 649 9.23 5.75 9.78
N PHE A 650 9.49 5.03 10.86
CA PHE A 650 10.78 5.12 11.56
C PHE A 650 11.94 4.61 10.69
N GLU A 651 11.66 3.68 9.78
CA GLU A 651 12.67 3.13 8.88
C GLU A 651 12.93 3.99 7.66
N ARG A 652 11.88 4.59 7.08
CA ARG A 652 11.92 5.15 5.73
C ARG A 652 11.53 6.63 5.64
N CYS A 653 10.85 7.20 6.63
CA CYS A 653 10.38 8.59 6.56
C CYS A 653 11.49 9.58 6.90
N GLN A 654 11.79 10.46 5.94
CA GLN A 654 12.81 11.49 6.12
C GLN A 654 12.46 12.49 7.23
N MET A 655 11.17 12.78 7.45
CA MET A 655 10.74 13.67 8.54
C MET A 655 11.06 13.07 9.91
N THR A 656 10.83 11.77 10.07
CA THR A 656 11.23 11.03 11.27
C THR A 656 12.75 11.07 11.45
N ASN A 657 13.51 10.85 10.39
CA ASN A 657 14.98 10.94 10.45
C ASN A 657 15.47 12.35 10.80
N PHE A 658 14.84 13.42 10.27
CA PHE A 658 15.19 14.79 10.64
C PHE A 658 15.00 15.04 12.14
N LEU A 659 13.89 14.55 12.73
CA LEU A 659 13.63 14.67 14.17
C LEU A 659 14.64 13.86 14.99
N VAL A 660 14.87 12.59 14.63
CA VAL A 660 15.86 11.73 15.31
C VAL A 660 17.25 12.37 15.24
N ASN A 661 17.67 12.87 14.08
CA ASN A 661 18.96 13.54 13.92
C ASN A 661 19.08 14.80 14.78
N ALA A 662 18.00 15.61 14.87
CA ALA A 662 17.98 16.78 15.74
C ALA A 662 18.08 16.40 17.23
N LEU A 663 17.38 15.36 17.67
CA LEU A 663 17.40 14.87 19.06
C LEU A 663 18.76 14.29 19.43
N LEU A 664 19.33 13.44 18.57
CA LEU A 664 20.65 12.86 18.78
C LEU A 664 21.75 13.93 18.83
N ALA A 665 21.74 14.89 17.90
CA ALA A 665 22.71 15.98 17.91
C ALA A 665 22.50 16.95 19.07
N GLY A 666 21.27 17.05 19.57
CA GLY A 666 20.93 17.77 20.80
C GLY A 666 21.26 17.02 22.09
N GLN A 667 21.67 15.74 22.01
CA GLN A 667 21.84 14.85 23.16
C GLN A 667 20.57 14.78 24.03
N VAL A 668 19.41 14.78 23.39
CA VAL A 668 18.11 14.71 24.08
C VAL A 668 17.63 13.25 24.11
N PRO A 669 17.31 12.68 25.29
CA PRO A 669 16.75 11.34 25.37
C PRO A 669 15.37 11.29 24.69
N PHE A 670 15.08 10.19 24.02
CA PHE A 670 13.79 10.01 23.37
C PHE A 670 13.32 8.56 23.37
N ALA A 671 12.01 8.38 23.17
CA ALA A 671 11.40 7.09 22.88
C ALA A 671 10.69 7.13 21.52
N THR A 672 10.50 5.97 20.90
CA THR A 672 9.63 5.79 19.73
C THR A 672 8.47 4.88 20.09
N VAL A 673 7.27 5.19 19.60
CA VAL A 673 6.07 4.36 19.74
C VAL A 673 5.56 3.96 18.35
N SER A 674 5.59 2.66 18.06
CA SER A 674 5.11 2.05 16.80
C SER A 674 3.66 1.59 16.92
N LEU A 675 2.74 2.18 16.16
CA LEU A 675 1.29 1.92 16.26
C LEU A 675 0.79 0.75 15.39
N ASP A 676 1.68 -0.13 14.97
CA ASP A 676 1.43 -1.31 14.13
C ASP A 676 2.27 -2.53 14.56
N GLN A 677 2.94 -2.43 15.71
CA GLN A 677 3.74 -3.50 16.32
C GLN A 677 3.04 -4.01 17.59
N LEU A 678 2.71 -5.30 17.65
CA LEU A 678 1.95 -5.87 18.76
C LEU A 678 2.69 -5.85 20.10
N GLU A 679 4.02 -6.01 20.08
CA GLU A 679 4.88 -6.10 21.26
C GLU A 679 6.14 -5.25 21.06
N ASP A 680 6.79 -4.86 22.16
CA ASP A 680 8.02 -4.05 22.19
C ASP A 680 7.92 -2.77 21.36
N ASN A 681 6.70 -2.24 21.24
CA ASN A 681 6.39 -1.13 20.36
C ASN A 681 6.77 0.23 20.95
N VAL A 682 7.22 0.27 22.21
CA VAL A 682 7.83 1.45 22.84
C VAL A 682 9.31 1.18 23.01
N VAL A 683 10.16 1.94 22.32
CA VAL A 683 11.61 1.74 22.32
C VAL A 683 12.31 3.00 22.84
N HIS A 684 13.12 2.85 23.88
CA HIS A 684 13.84 3.97 24.51
C HIS A 684 15.27 4.09 24.00
N TYR A 685 15.74 5.32 23.85
CA TYR A 685 17.08 5.64 23.40
C TYR A 685 17.73 6.63 24.37
N ALA A 686 18.93 6.29 24.86
CA ALA A 686 19.77 7.22 25.59
C ALA A 686 20.53 8.14 24.64
N PRO A 687 20.84 9.38 25.07
CA PRO A 687 21.71 10.25 24.32
C PRO A 687 23.11 9.62 24.18
N PRO A 688 23.74 9.72 23.00
CA PRO A 688 25.07 9.16 22.79
C PRO A 688 26.11 9.82 23.71
N HIS A 689 26.97 9.01 24.33
CA HIS A 689 28.01 9.47 25.26
C HIS A 689 29.13 10.28 24.59
N GLU A 690 29.31 10.14 23.27
CA GLU A 690 30.36 10.82 22.50
C GLU A 690 29.78 11.56 21.28
N ARG A 691 30.44 12.64 20.85
CA ARG A 691 30.05 13.41 19.65
C ARG A 691 30.35 12.69 18.33
N ASP A 692 30.97 11.51 18.38
CA ASP A 692 31.37 10.72 17.22
C ASP A 692 30.13 10.07 16.58
N GLY A 693 29.45 10.83 15.74
CA GLY A 693 28.30 10.35 14.96
C GLY A 693 27.15 11.34 14.81
N SER A 694 27.22 12.55 15.36
CA SER A 694 26.12 13.52 15.21
C SER A 694 25.96 13.91 13.74
N GLY A 695 24.79 13.63 13.17
CA GLY A 695 24.42 14.11 11.84
C GLY A 695 24.61 15.62 11.71
N GLU A 696 24.74 16.11 10.49
CA GLU A 696 24.87 17.55 10.23
C GLU A 696 23.64 18.29 10.80
N VAL A 697 23.88 19.19 11.74
CA VAL A 697 22.86 20.08 12.33
C VAL A 697 23.41 21.51 12.42
N VAL A 698 22.52 22.49 12.30
CA VAL A 698 22.82 23.89 12.61
C VAL A 698 22.31 24.19 14.01
N ARG A 699 23.16 24.78 14.85
CA ARG A 699 22.78 25.26 16.18
C ARG A 699 22.57 26.77 16.12
N VAL A 700 21.39 27.23 16.49
CA VAL A 700 21.00 28.64 16.44
C VAL A 700 20.60 29.10 17.84
N PRO A 701 21.14 30.21 18.37
CA PRO A 701 20.62 30.77 19.62
C PRO A 701 19.12 31.04 19.50
N ALA A 702 18.32 30.60 20.46
CA ALA A 702 16.86 30.67 20.44
C ALA A 702 16.34 32.10 20.27
N GLN A 703 17.06 33.09 20.82
CA GLN A 703 16.77 34.52 20.63
C GLN A 703 16.97 35.04 19.19
N HIS A 704 17.76 34.34 18.37
CA HIS A 704 18.00 34.67 16.96
C HIS A 704 17.17 33.83 16.01
N ALA A 705 16.66 32.69 16.47
CA ALA A 705 15.85 31.80 15.65
C ALA A 705 14.51 32.44 15.30
N ARG A 706 14.19 32.46 14.01
CA ARG A 706 12.88 32.90 13.52
C ARG A 706 12.00 31.68 13.27
N MET A 707 10.86 31.62 13.94
CA MET A 707 9.83 30.64 13.61
C MET A 707 9.15 31.04 12.31
N ALA A 708 8.80 30.05 11.50
CA ALA A 708 8.26 30.25 10.18
C ALA A 708 6.96 29.47 9.99
N ALA A 709 6.18 29.92 9.01
CA ALA A 709 4.99 29.23 8.56
C ALA A 709 4.92 29.28 7.02
N TRP A 710 4.74 28.13 6.39
CA TRP A 710 4.59 27.96 4.95
C TRP A 710 3.18 27.49 4.66
N ARG A 711 2.37 28.39 4.07
CA ARG A 711 0.99 28.08 3.64
C ARG A 711 1.03 27.04 2.52
N GLY A 712 0.16 26.03 2.61
CA GLY A 712 0.18 24.87 1.72
C GLY A 712 1.30 23.86 2.01
N GLY A 713 2.05 24.04 3.10
CA GLY A 713 3.18 23.18 3.45
C GLY A 713 4.43 23.40 2.60
N LEU A 714 5.35 22.46 2.69
CA LEU A 714 6.55 22.37 1.86
C LEU A 714 6.64 20.99 1.22
N PHE A 715 7.16 20.90 0.00
CA PHE A 715 7.63 19.61 -0.50
C PHE A 715 8.79 19.13 0.37
N ARG A 716 8.80 17.85 0.70
CA ARG A 716 9.77 17.22 1.61
C ARG A 716 11.22 17.56 1.27
N ASP A 717 11.58 17.51 0.00
CA ASP A 717 12.96 17.77 -0.47
C ASP A 717 13.40 19.24 -0.28
N HIS A 718 12.48 20.14 0.03
CA HIS A 718 12.77 21.55 0.32
C HIS A 718 12.79 21.89 1.82
N VAL A 719 12.32 20.99 2.69
CA VAL A 719 12.18 21.26 4.14
C VAL A 719 13.51 21.67 4.77
N ALA A 720 14.58 20.88 4.59
CA ALA A 720 15.89 21.18 5.18
C ALA A 720 16.45 22.53 4.72
N GLY A 721 16.38 22.80 3.41
CA GLY A 721 16.89 24.04 2.83
C GLY A 721 16.12 25.28 3.25
N GLU A 722 14.80 25.17 3.48
CA GLU A 722 13.98 26.26 4.03
C GLU A 722 14.25 26.47 5.52
N PHE A 723 14.38 25.40 6.31
CA PHE A 723 14.70 25.51 7.74
C PHE A 723 16.04 26.19 7.98
N GLN A 724 17.07 25.81 7.22
CA GLN A 724 18.38 26.48 7.29
C GLN A 724 18.27 27.95 6.95
N ARG A 725 17.58 28.31 5.86
CA ARG A 725 17.44 29.70 5.44
C ARG A 725 16.74 30.56 6.48
N VAL A 726 15.60 30.09 7.00
CA VAL A 726 14.77 30.92 7.88
C VAL A 726 15.27 30.91 9.31
N VAL A 727 15.63 29.73 9.85
CA VAL A 727 16.01 29.61 11.25
C VAL A 727 17.42 30.17 11.49
N ALA A 728 18.38 29.98 10.57
CA ALA A 728 19.73 30.53 10.71
C ALA A 728 19.83 32.04 10.37
N GLY A 729 18.71 32.69 10.06
CA GLY A 729 18.66 34.13 9.81
C GLY A 729 19.48 34.58 8.61
N GLY A 730 19.55 33.75 7.56
CA GLY A 730 20.36 34.01 6.38
C GLY A 730 20.20 35.46 5.91
N HIS A 731 21.27 36.24 6.05
CA HIS A 731 21.34 37.61 5.54
C HIS A 731 21.09 37.56 4.03
N ARG A 732 19.90 38.01 3.60
CA ARG A 732 19.73 38.58 2.26
C ARG A 732 20.23 40.01 2.29
#